data_AF-A0A369RR60-F1
#
_entry.id   AF-A0A369RR60-F1
#
_cell.length_a   1.000
_cell.length_b   1.000
_cell.length_c   1.000
_cell.angle_alpha   90.00
_cell.angle_beta   90.00
_cell.angle_gamma   90.00
#
_symmetry.space_group_name_H-M   'P 1'
#
loop_
_entity.id
_entity.type
_entity.pdbx_description
1 polymer ?
#
loop_
_entity_poly.entity_id
_entity_poly.type
_entity_poly.pdbx_seq_one_letter_code
_entity_poly.pdbx_strand_id
1 'polypeptide(L)'
;MEQTSSEAAENAIKYVASLLRRPDELDLLDRHFRTALRKKTTLESRLKAAVQTQLDDAQQGLGTLQSTVDDVQSIRDSFLDIDNLYGKCIAVDSKLIDIKLITSQHLQLSAAKDHLNYIFALPESIERTQALINDGRLLEAHKRLVELERARDELLFEVHKLPEHTELDKQVIMDYFSKIAPLSTKLSKQLWVVLQRALNIVRTESALLVTALRIIEREERSDRKAVEKEKDSGFCPPDRPKCYRKKALEVLEKSVRDRFEFHQAEMREENSTWLIKFLEQTRKSMIEDLIVVKKYCIPAFPASYNILQLYVKLYHNELSSTLNSLSHEQLKANDIASLLTWSKKYSGAEFMMHPSLEIDVSHLGPLINSMAEDVLLKKYTSTMRANIKEWMSNLLKADMKDWTSSKMPISDAENCLQTTLPIDLYQMLDQNVRNLSVASVPGQNVKLKALHVCMLESSTFLYDYRAAVNNYRDRHMEERTEPPNYVYYMISIVNNCNIIDTLSDGLLERVNDEFGKGWHSSDTETLKLFDTNKDLLFRLSLLTIDYLIDEVFYDLESHFNGLLTRKWLTSSTAMDTIIVTIEDYGADFKYLRKMYYNQLMARMVKRLIKEYVTAIVHKRIVFKQYDERRQGAEKIGKEANDIERLFTKSLSDSNDFCWKVLHSLADVIKLKDTTMLCLEIRGLVMSFPDIRTEHIQALLALRGDLKNSDIKQIIQDSDLDSRGSTNTGETGIFKDIVVPSLSLFGK
;
A
#
# COMPACT_ATOMS: atom_id res chain seq x y z
N MET A 1 38.76 27.67 -67.76
CA MET A 1 39.18 29.09 -67.81
C MET A 1 38.45 29.89 -68.89
N GLU A 2 38.14 29.32 -70.06
CA GLU A 2 37.43 30.07 -71.13
C GLU A 2 35.99 30.47 -70.76
N GLN A 3 35.19 29.58 -70.16
CA GLN A 3 33.82 29.92 -69.71
C GLN A 3 33.80 31.04 -68.64
N THR A 4 34.67 30.95 -67.64
CA THR A 4 34.78 31.97 -66.57
C THR A 4 35.29 33.31 -67.09
N SER A 5 36.15 33.29 -68.12
CA SER A 5 36.59 34.52 -68.79
C SER A 5 35.46 35.15 -69.61
N SER A 6 34.62 34.34 -70.26
CA SER A 6 33.46 34.82 -71.02
C SER A 6 32.40 35.45 -70.12
N GLU A 7 32.06 34.82 -68.98
CA GLU A 7 31.12 35.37 -68.00
C GLU A 7 31.65 36.66 -67.34
N ALA A 8 32.94 36.71 -67.02
CA ALA A 8 33.57 37.91 -66.47
C ALA A 8 33.53 39.08 -67.47
N ALA A 9 33.75 38.79 -68.77
CA ALA A 9 33.66 39.78 -69.84
C ALA A 9 32.21 40.29 -70.01
N GLU A 10 31.21 39.41 -70.05
CA GLU A 10 29.79 39.81 -70.13
C GLU A 10 29.37 40.67 -68.93
N ASN A 11 29.79 40.30 -67.71
CA ASN A 11 29.48 41.07 -66.51
C ASN A 11 30.19 42.42 -66.48
N ALA A 12 31.44 42.49 -66.97
CA ALA A 12 32.16 43.75 -67.13
C ALA A 12 31.45 44.68 -68.14
N ILE A 13 30.97 44.13 -69.26
CA ILE A 13 30.19 44.88 -70.26
C ILE A 13 28.90 45.43 -69.64
N LYS A 14 28.13 44.58 -68.92
CA LYS A 14 26.90 45.02 -68.21
C LYS A 14 27.19 46.10 -67.17
N TYR A 15 28.30 45.98 -66.44
CA TYR A 15 28.71 46.96 -65.45
C TYR A 15 29.09 48.31 -66.08
N VAL A 16 29.89 48.30 -67.15
CA VAL A 16 30.25 49.53 -67.89
C VAL A 16 29.01 50.18 -68.51
N ALA A 17 28.10 49.39 -69.10
CA ALA A 17 26.84 49.89 -69.64
C ALA A 17 25.93 50.52 -68.57
N SER A 18 26.00 50.05 -67.32
CA SER A 18 25.24 50.65 -66.21
C SER A 18 25.79 51.99 -65.73
N LEU A 19 27.08 52.28 -66.00
CA LEU A 19 27.80 53.46 -65.54
C LEU A 19 27.71 54.67 -66.50
N LEU A 20 27.34 54.46 -67.76
CA LEU A 20 27.30 55.49 -68.82
C LEU A 20 25.92 55.52 -69.47
N ARG A 21 24.89 55.94 -68.71
CA ARG A 21 23.49 55.92 -69.18
C ARG A 21 23.05 57.23 -69.84
N ARG A 22 23.74 58.34 -69.59
CA ARG A 22 23.46 59.66 -70.21
C ARG A 22 24.72 60.27 -70.85
N PRO A 23 24.60 61.09 -71.91
CA PRO A 23 25.76 61.64 -72.63
C PRO A 23 26.69 62.48 -71.73
N ASP A 24 26.14 63.20 -70.77
CA ASP A 24 26.89 64.08 -69.85
C ASP A 24 27.80 63.30 -68.89
N GLU A 25 27.60 61.99 -68.73
CA GLU A 25 28.41 61.11 -67.87
C GLU A 25 29.72 60.66 -68.53
N LEU A 26 29.92 60.96 -69.83
CA LEU A 26 31.17 60.70 -70.56
C LEU A 26 32.34 61.53 -70.01
N ASP A 27 32.08 62.71 -69.44
CA ASP A 27 33.13 63.53 -68.80
C ASP A 27 33.74 62.84 -67.56
N LEU A 28 33.01 61.89 -66.95
CA LEU A 28 33.48 61.10 -65.81
C LEU A 28 34.23 59.82 -66.23
N LEU A 29 34.29 59.51 -67.53
CA LEU A 29 34.89 58.27 -68.05
C LEU A 29 36.35 58.12 -67.63
N ASP A 30 37.13 59.20 -67.70
CA ASP A 30 38.56 59.17 -67.36
C ASP A 30 38.79 58.88 -65.86
N ARG A 31 37.87 59.34 -65.00
CA ARG A 31 37.87 59.02 -63.57
C ARG A 31 37.52 57.55 -63.33
N HIS A 32 36.53 57.01 -64.04
CA HIS A 32 36.16 55.60 -63.96
C HIS A 32 37.29 54.69 -64.49
N PHE A 33 37.94 55.06 -65.59
CA PHE A 33 39.08 54.34 -66.15
C PHE A 33 40.26 54.31 -65.16
N ARG A 34 40.63 55.44 -64.58
CA ARG A 34 41.68 55.49 -63.53
C ARG A 34 41.32 54.65 -62.31
N THR A 35 40.04 54.60 -61.94
CA THR A 35 39.57 53.77 -60.81
C THR A 35 39.63 52.28 -61.14
N ALA A 36 39.22 51.88 -62.34
CA ALA A 36 39.31 50.50 -62.81
C ALA A 36 40.77 50.06 -62.97
N LEU A 37 41.62 50.92 -63.50
CA LEU A 37 43.07 50.67 -63.62
C LEU A 37 43.70 50.48 -62.24
N ARG A 38 43.40 51.35 -61.27
CA ARG A 38 43.87 51.18 -59.88
C ARG A 38 43.40 49.86 -59.28
N LYS A 39 42.12 49.48 -59.48
CA LYS A 39 41.61 48.18 -59.01
C LYS A 39 42.34 47.01 -59.66
N LYS A 40 42.60 47.07 -60.98
CA LYS A 40 43.38 46.07 -61.70
C LYS A 40 44.80 45.96 -61.13
N THR A 41 45.53 47.07 -60.99
CA THR A 41 46.90 47.05 -60.44
C THR A 41 46.94 46.52 -59.01
N THR A 42 45.92 46.82 -58.21
CA THR A 42 45.80 46.31 -56.83
C THR A 42 45.50 44.81 -56.79
N LEU A 43 44.65 44.32 -57.71
CA LEU A 43 44.38 42.88 -57.83
C LEU A 43 45.59 42.13 -58.37
N GLU A 44 46.28 42.67 -59.37
CA GLU A 44 47.51 42.09 -59.92
C GLU A 44 48.63 42.02 -58.87
N SER A 45 48.80 43.06 -58.04
CA SER A 45 49.79 43.04 -56.96
C SER A 45 49.43 42.03 -55.87
N ARG A 46 48.14 41.95 -55.47
CA ARG A 46 47.66 40.93 -54.52
C ARG A 46 47.81 39.52 -55.07
N LEU A 47 47.50 39.31 -56.33
CA LEU A 47 47.61 37.99 -56.97
C LEU A 47 49.07 37.60 -57.12
N LYS A 48 49.95 38.53 -57.51
CA LYS A 48 51.40 38.28 -57.54
C LYS A 48 51.96 37.95 -56.17
N ALA A 49 51.54 38.67 -55.12
CA ALA A 49 51.94 38.37 -53.75
C ALA A 49 51.44 36.98 -53.31
N ALA A 50 50.17 36.65 -53.57
CA ALA A 50 49.59 35.35 -53.21
C ALA A 50 50.25 34.19 -53.97
N VAL A 51 50.53 34.36 -55.27
CA VAL A 51 51.24 33.36 -56.08
C VAL A 51 52.67 33.19 -55.59
N GLN A 52 53.36 34.28 -55.23
CA GLN A 52 54.70 34.21 -54.68
C GLN A 52 54.72 33.47 -53.34
N THR A 53 53.79 33.79 -52.43
CA THR A 53 53.68 33.08 -51.14
C THR A 53 53.42 31.59 -51.33
N GLN A 54 52.49 31.20 -52.21
CA GLN A 54 52.23 29.79 -52.48
C GLN A 54 53.44 29.08 -53.10
N LEU A 55 54.22 29.77 -53.93
CA LEU A 55 55.42 29.22 -54.54
C LEU A 55 56.56 29.09 -53.53
N ASP A 56 56.74 30.08 -52.65
CA ASP A 56 57.70 30.05 -51.55
C ASP A 56 57.34 28.95 -50.54
N ASP A 57 56.07 28.81 -50.17
CA ASP A 57 55.56 27.74 -49.30
C ASP A 57 55.80 26.35 -49.93
N ALA A 58 55.56 26.20 -51.24
CA ALA A 58 55.82 24.96 -51.95
C ALA A 58 57.31 24.64 -52.05
N GLN A 59 58.17 25.64 -52.28
CA GLN A 59 59.62 25.48 -52.28
C GLN A 59 60.16 25.11 -50.90
N GLN A 60 59.67 25.77 -49.84
CA GLN A 60 60.03 25.45 -48.47
C GLN A 60 59.54 24.04 -48.10
N GLY A 61 58.32 23.67 -48.51
CA GLY A 61 57.75 22.33 -48.36
C GLY A 61 58.59 21.25 -49.05
N LEU A 62 59.02 21.48 -50.28
CA LEU A 62 59.93 20.58 -51.00
C LEU A 62 61.31 20.49 -50.34
N GLY A 63 61.89 21.61 -49.92
CA GLY A 63 63.19 21.63 -49.23
C GLY A 63 63.15 20.88 -47.91
N THR A 64 62.10 21.08 -47.12
CA THR A 64 61.89 20.33 -45.87
C THR A 64 61.66 18.85 -46.12
N LEU A 65 60.89 18.47 -47.15
CA LEU A 65 60.68 17.07 -47.49
C LEU A 65 62.01 16.39 -47.88
N GLN A 66 62.82 17.05 -48.69
CA GLN A 66 64.13 16.53 -49.11
C GLN A 66 65.06 16.35 -47.91
N SER A 67 65.16 17.37 -47.03
CA SER A 67 65.94 17.26 -45.79
C SER A 67 65.46 16.12 -44.90
N THR A 68 64.14 15.92 -44.79
CA THR A 68 63.58 14.84 -43.97
C THR A 68 63.92 13.46 -44.53
N VAL A 69 63.96 13.31 -45.86
CA VAL A 69 64.39 12.06 -46.51
C VAL A 69 65.86 11.78 -46.20
N ASP A 70 66.73 12.79 -46.36
CA ASP A 70 68.16 12.66 -46.07
C ASP A 70 68.40 12.34 -44.58
N ASP A 71 67.67 13.00 -43.67
CA ASP A 71 67.73 12.75 -42.22
C ASP A 71 67.30 11.32 -41.87
N VAL A 72 66.20 10.84 -42.43
CA VAL A 72 65.71 9.45 -42.21
C VAL A 72 66.73 8.44 -42.70
N GLN A 73 67.40 8.73 -43.83
CA GLN A 73 68.42 7.85 -44.39
C GLN A 73 69.67 7.82 -43.50
N SER A 74 70.11 8.99 -43.01
CA SER A 74 71.20 9.08 -42.03
C SER A 74 70.87 8.37 -40.70
N ILE A 75 69.63 8.47 -40.22
CA ILE A 75 69.19 7.76 -39.01
C ILE A 75 69.23 6.25 -39.24
N ARG A 76 68.77 5.79 -40.41
CA ARG A 76 68.80 4.36 -40.76
C ARG A 76 70.23 3.82 -40.81
N ASP A 77 71.14 4.54 -41.43
CA ASP A 77 72.55 4.15 -41.51
C ASP A 77 73.17 4.15 -40.11
N SER A 78 72.86 5.15 -39.27
CA SER A 78 73.28 5.19 -37.87
C SER A 78 72.74 3.99 -37.07
N PHE A 79 71.49 3.56 -37.30
CA PHE A 79 70.94 2.37 -36.65
C PHE A 79 71.62 1.08 -37.11
N LEU A 80 71.94 0.95 -38.40
CA LEU A 80 72.71 -0.19 -38.91
C LEU A 80 74.12 -0.23 -38.33
N ASP A 81 74.76 0.92 -38.17
CA ASP A 81 76.06 1.03 -37.51
C ASP A 81 75.97 0.67 -36.02
N ILE A 82 74.93 1.15 -35.31
CA ILE A 82 74.69 0.79 -33.91
C ILE A 82 74.46 -0.72 -33.78
N ASP A 83 73.66 -1.34 -34.65
CA ASP A 83 73.38 -2.78 -34.59
C ASP A 83 74.65 -3.61 -34.86
N ASN A 84 75.46 -3.17 -35.83
CA ASN A 84 76.78 -3.75 -36.07
C ASN A 84 77.74 -3.59 -34.88
N LEU A 85 77.72 -2.43 -34.20
CA LEU A 85 78.50 -2.22 -32.97
C LEU A 85 77.98 -3.09 -31.81
N TYR A 86 76.66 -3.23 -31.68
CA TYR A 86 76.04 -4.08 -30.66
C TYR A 86 76.40 -5.55 -30.86
N GLY A 87 76.38 -6.03 -32.11
CA GLY A 87 76.85 -7.36 -32.47
C GLY A 87 78.32 -7.61 -32.06
N LYS A 88 79.19 -6.59 -32.21
CA LYS A 88 80.58 -6.66 -31.72
C LYS A 88 80.68 -6.64 -30.19
N CYS A 89 79.80 -5.93 -29.50
CA CYS A 89 79.75 -5.89 -28.03
C CYS A 89 79.29 -7.21 -27.40
N ILE A 90 78.50 -8.04 -28.08
CA ILE A 90 78.11 -9.38 -27.57
C ILE A 90 79.36 -10.25 -27.32
N ALA A 91 80.39 -10.15 -28.16
CA ALA A 91 81.67 -10.86 -27.95
C ALA A 91 82.52 -10.28 -26.80
N VAL A 92 82.22 -9.06 -26.35
CA VAL A 92 82.83 -8.43 -25.17
C VAL A 92 82.11 -8.85 -23.90
N ASP A 93 80.81 -9.13 -23.96
CA ASP A 93 80.02 -9.59 -22.80
C ASP A 93 80.57 -10.87 -22.18
N SER A 94 81.03 -11.80 -23.02
CA SER A 94 81.70 -13.03 -22.58
C SER A 94 83.07 -12.79 -21.95
N LYS A 95 83.76 -11.69 -22.29
CA LYS A 95 85.06 -11.32 -21.70
C LYS A 95 84.92 -10.50 -20.41
N LEU A 96 83.76 -9.89 -20.18
CA LEU A 96 83.49 -9.04 -19.02
C LEU A 96 82.81 -9.77 -17.85
N ILE A 97 82.68 -11.10 -17.91
CA ILE A 97 82.05 -11.90 -16.84
C ILE A 97 82.74 -11.65 -15.50
N ASP A 98 84.07 -11.62 -15.47
CA ASP A 98 84.85 -11.36 -14.24
C ASP A 98 84.62 -9.95 -13.70
N ILE A 99 84.50 -8.94 -14.57
CA ILE A 99 84.20 -7.56 -14.18
C ILE A 99 82.76 -7.45 -13.68
N LYS A 100 81.80 -8.15 -14.30
CA LYS A 100 80.41 -8.23 -13.81
C LYS A 100 80.36 -8.88 -12.43
N LEU A 101 81.15 -9.93 -12.19
CA LEU A 101 81.25 -10.58 -10.89
C LEU A 101 81.81 -9.63 -9.83
N ILE A 102 82.92 -8.94 -10.12
CA ILE A 102 83.53 -7.95 -9.22
C ILE A 102 82.56 -6.76 -8.99
N THR A 103 81.87 -6.30 -10.02
CA THR A 103 80.89 -5.22 -9.92
C THR A 103 79.70 -5.66 -9.05
N SER A 104 79.22 -6.89 -9.21
CA SER A 104 78.18 -7.46 -8.35
C SER A 104 78.63 -7.51 -6.89
N GLN A 105 79.87 -7.96 -6.62
CA GLN A 105 80.44 -7.97 -5.26
C GLN A 105 80.59 -6.55 -4.69
N HIS A 106 81.04 -5.58 -5.49
CA HIS A 106 81.16 -4.19 -5.06
C HIS A 106 79.79 -3.56 -4.78
N LEU A 107 78.79 -3.82 -5.63
CA LEU A 107 77.41 -3.38 -5.42
C LEU A 107 76.81 -3.98 -4.15
N GLN A 108 77.04 -5.28 -3.90
CA GLN A 108 76.62 -5.96 -2.67
C GLN A 108 77.29 -5.35 -1.43
N LEU A 109 78.60 -5.11 -1.48
CA LEU A 109 79.34 -4.48 -0.37
C LEU A 109 78.93 -3.02 -0.13
N SER A 110 78.65 -2.28 -1.21
CA SER A 110 78.13 -0.91 -1.11
C SER A 110 76.73 -0.88 -0.49
N ALA A 111 75.84 -1.77 -0.93
CA ALA A 111 74.50 -1.91 -0.36
C ALA A 111 74.56 -2.29 1.13
N ALA A 112 75.41 -3.27 1.48
CA ALA A 112 75.63 -3.66 2.87
C ALA A 112 76.15 -2.51 3.74
N LYS A 113 77.08 -1.68 3.21
CA LYS A 113 77.59 -0.49 3.89
C LYS A 113 76.50 0.56 4.12
N ASP A 114 75.65 0.80 3.14
CA ASP A 114 74.54 1.74 3.27
C ASP A 114 73.48 1.23 4.25
N HIS A 115 73.20 -0.09 4.24
CA HIS A 115 72.26 -0.74 5.14
C HIS A 115 72.74 -0.81 6.60
N LEU A 116 74.06 -0.88 6.85
CA LEU A 116 74.63 -0.86 8.21
C LEU A 116 74.21 0.38 9.02
N ASN A 117 74.11 1.54 8.36
CA ASN A 117 73.66 2.78 9.02
C ASN A 117 72.23 2.67 9.57
N TYR A 118 71.34 1.98 8.84
CA TYR A 118 69.95 1.76 9.25
C TYR A 118 69.83 0.71 10.36
N ILE A 119 70.70 -0.31 10.34
CA ILE A 119 70.77 -1.36 11.38
C ILE A 119 71.19 -0.72 12.71
N PHE A 120 72.28 0.05 12.76
CA PHE A 120 72.73 0.66 14.02
C PHE A 120 71.76 1.71 14.57
N ALA A 121 71.04 2.44 13.71
CA ALA A 121 70.09 3.46 14.12
C ALA A 121 68.68 2.91 14.45
N LEU A 122 68.46 1.59 14.33
CA LEU A 122 67.12 1.00 14.42
C LEU A 122 66.43 1.20 15.78
N PRO A 123 67.06 0.92 16.94
CA PRO A 123 66.38 1.04 18.24
C PRO A 123 65.93 2.47 18.54
N GLU A 124 66.82 3.44 18.32
CA GLU A 124 66.54 4.87 18.52
C GLU A 124 65.46 5.38 17.55
N SER A 125 65.50 4.92 16.29
CA SER A 125 64.49 5.29 15.29
C SER A 125 63.11 4.73 15.61
N ILE A 126 63.02 3.52 16.18
CA ILE A 126 61.77 2.93 16.65
C ILE A 126 61.20 3.74 17.82
N GLU A 127 62.01 4.06 18.84
CA GLU A 127 61.56 4.85 20.00
C GLU A 127 61.08 6.24 19.59
N ARG A 128 61.84 6.93 18.74
CA ARG A 128 61.44 8.24 18.22
C ARG A 128 60.16 8.18 17.38
N THR A 129 60.00 7.15 16.56
CA THR A 129 58.77 6.96 15.77
C THR A 129 57.59 6.66 16.70
N GLN A 130 57.82 5.90 17.77
CA GLN A 130 56.81 5.60 18.78
C GLN A 130 56.36 6.86 19.53
N ALA A 131 57.29 7.75 19.89
CA ALA A 131 56.96 9.05 20.48
C ALA A 131 56.12 9.91 19.53
N LEU A 132 56.52 10.03 18.26
CA LEU A 132 55.76 10.79 17.25
C LEU A 132 54.32 10.28 17.05
N ILE A 133 54.09 8.96 17.14
CA ILE A 133 52.74 8.38 17.09
C ILE A 133 51.93 8.78 18.32
N ASN A 134 52.53 8.77 19.50
CA ASN A 134 51.86 9.19 20.73
C ASN A 134 51.53 10.68 20.73
N ASP A 135 52.41 11.51 20.14
CA ASP A 135 52.24 12.96 20.02
C ASP A 135 51.27 13.38 18.89
N GLY A 136 50.69 12.42 18.15
CA GLY A 136 49.74 12.70 17.07
C GLY A 136 50.36 13.26 15.77
N ARG A 137 51.69 13.28 15.65
CA ARG A 137 52.41 13.72 14.43
C ARG A 137 52.47 12.60 13.39
N LEU A 138 51.30 12.18 12.91
CA LEU A 138 51.12 10.95 12.12
C LEU A 138 51.90 10.94 10.80
N LEU A 139 52.06 12.08 10.12
CA LEU A 139 52.76 12.14 8.83
C LEU A 139 54.27 11.89 8.96
N GLU A 140 54.87 12.42 10.02
CA GLU A 140 56.30 12.26 10.30
C GLU A 140 56.59 10.87 10.84
N ALA A 141 55.71 10.36 11.71
CA ALA A 141 55.74 8.97 12.14
C ALA A 141 55.64 8.01 10.95
N HIS A 142 54.71 8.27 10.01
CA HIS A 142 54.57 7.48 8.78
C HIS A 142 55.83 7.52 7.93
N LYS A 143 56.44 8.69 7.72
CA LYS A 143 57.67 8.82 6.94
C LYS A 143 58.80 7.96 7.52
N ARG A 144 59.04 8.05 8.83
CA ARG A 144 60.08 7.25 9.51
C ARG A 144 59.77 5.76 9.48
N LEU A 145 58.49 5.39 9.67
CA LEU A 145 58.08 3.99 9.57
C LEU A 145 58.34 3.42 8.17
N VAL A 146 58.04 4.19 7.10
CA VAL A 146 58.32 3.76 5.72
C VAL A 146 59.81 3.63 5.44
N GLU A 147 60.65 4.50 6.01
CA GLU A 147 62.12 4.36 5.91
C GLU A 147 62.61 3.06 6.56
N LEU A 148 62.06 2.70 7.73
CA LEU A 148 62.36 1.44 8.43
C LEU A 148 61.85 0.21 7.67
N GLU A 149 60.60 0.24 7.18
CA GLU A 149 60.04 -0.82 6.34
C GLU A 149 60.85 -0.99 5.05
N ARG A 150 61.26 0.12 4.42
CA ARG A 150 62.09 0.10 3.21
C ARG A 150 63.47 -0.52 3.45
N ALA A 151 64.14 -0.18 4.56
CA ALA A 151 65.43 -0.77 4.88
C ALA A 151 65.34 -2.29 5.07
N ARG A 152 64.28 -2.76 5.75
CA ARG A 152 63.98 -4.19 5.88
C ARG A 152 63.72 -4.83 4.52
N ASP A 153 62.85 -4.23 3.71
CA ASP A 153 62.42 -4.80 2.43
C ASP A 153 63.57 -4.83 1.40
N GLU A 154 64.47 -3.84 1.42
CA GLU A 154 65.68 -3.84 0.60
C GLU A 154 66.65 -4.95 1.01
N LEU A 155 66.87 -5.16 2.32
CA LEU A 155 67.70 -6.27 2.82
C LEU A 155 67.12 -7.64 2.42
N LEU A 156 65.80 -7.81 2.54
CA LEU A 156 65.13 -9.03 2.10
C LEU A 156 65.23 -9.25 0.60
N PHE A 157 65.15 -8.18 -0.19
CA PHE A 157 65.28 -8.26 -1.64
C PHE A 157 66.70 -8.64 -2.07
N GLU A 158 67.74 -8.09 -1.41
CA GLU A 158 69.12 -8.48 -1.68
C GLU A 158 69.38 -9.94 -1.29
N VAL A 159 68.83 -10.42 -0.18
CA VAL A 159 68.87 -11.85 0.17
C VAL A 159 68.14 -12.69 -0.87
N HIS A 160 66.98 -12.25 -1.35
CA HIS A 160 66.20 -12.98 -2.36
C HIS A 160 66.93 -13.14 -3.71
N LYS A 161 67.78 -12.17 -4.09
CA LYS A 161 68.61 -12.26 -5.32
C LYS A 161 69.71 -13.31 -5.23
N LEU A 162 70.10 -13.76 -4.03
CA LEU A 162 71.18 -14.73 -3.87
C LEU A 162 70.70 -16.14 -4.30
N PRO A 163 71.49 -16.87 -5.11
CA PRO A 163 71.12 -18.19 -5.62
C PRO A 163 71.06 -19.28 -4.53
N GLU A 164 71.71 -19.08 -3.38
CA GLU A 164 71.76 -20.00 -2.24
C GLU A 164 71.27 -19.34 -0.94
N HIS A 165 70.12 -18.65 -0.98
CA HIS A 165 69.55 -18.07 0.24
C HIS A 165 68.88 -19.14 1.11
N THR A 166 69.24 -19.21 2.39
CA THR A 166 68.58 -20.12 3.34
C THR A 166 67.38 -19.41 3.96
N GLU A 167 66.28 -20.13 4.21
CA GLU A 167 65.10 -19.54 4.88
C GLU A 167 65.43 -18.99 6.28
N LEU A 168 66.50 -19.50 6.90
CA LEU A 168 67.11 -18.99 8.13
C LEU A 168 67.61 -17.54 8.00
N ASP A 169 68.17 -17.15 6.84
CA ASP A 169 68.69 -15.79 6.62
C ASP A 169 67.55 -14.76 6.57
N LYS A 170 66.41 -15.15 5.98
CA LYS A 170 65.19 -14.34 5.99
C LYS A 170 64.64 -14.23 7.41
N GLN A 171 64.63 -15.32 8.18
CA GLN A 171 64.14 -15.33 9.56
C GLN A 171 64.97 -14.42 10.49
N VAL A 172 66.30 -14.42 10.38
CA VAL A 172 67.16 -13.53 11.18
C VAL A 172 66.84 -12.05 10.91
N ILE A 173 66.62 -11.67 9.65
CA ILE A 173 66.22 -10.31 9.29
C ILE A 173 64.81 -9.99 9.83
N MET A 174 63.87 -10.93 9.71
CA MET A 174 62.52 -10.78 10.26
C MET A 174 62.52 -10.57 11.78
N ASP A 175 63.31 -11.36 12.51
CA ASP A 175 63.42 -11.27 13.97
C ASP A 175 64.03 -9.93 14.41
N TYR A 176 65.06 -9.47 13.70
CA TYR A 176 65.69 -8.18 13.97
C TYR A 176 64.72 -7.00 13.79
N PHE A 177 63.91 -7.05 12.73
CA PHE A 177 62.91 -6.01 12.41
C PHE A 177 61.52 -6.27 13.00
N SER A 178 61.37 -7.28 13.87
CA SER A 178 60.08 -7.70 14.47
C SER A 178 59.29 -6.57 15.13
N LYS A 179 59.97 -5.56 15.68
CA LYS A 179 59.37 -4.38 16.33
C LYS A 179 58.70 -3.40 15.37
N ILE A 180 58.94 -3.48 14.06
CA ILE A 180 58.30 -2.61 13.05
C ILE A 180 56.80 -2.93 12.90
N ALA A 181 56.42 -4.20 12.88
CA ALA A 181 55.02 -4.60 12.66
C ALA A 181 54.06 -4.10 13.78
N PRO A 182 54.40 -4.18 15.08
CA PRO A 182 53.62 -3.54 16.15
C PRO A 182 53.52 -2.03 16.00
N LEU A 183 54.59 -1.36 15.58
CA LEU A 183 54.63 0.09 15.37
C LEU A 183 53.71 0.51 14.22
N SER A 184 53.74 -0.24 13.11
CA SER A 184 52.85 -0.09 11.95
C SER A 184 51.39 -0.31 12.36
N THR A 185 51.12 -1.32 13.18
CA THR A 185 49.80 -1.58 13.76
C THR A 185 49.33 -0.41 14.64
N LYS A 186 50.19 0.15 15.49
CA LYS A 186 49.84 1.27 16.36
C LYS A 186 49.55 2.55 15.58
N LEU A 187 50.33 2.85 14.54
CA LEU A 187 50.04 3.94 13.62
C LEU A 187 48.67 3.72 12.94
N SER A 188 48.41 2.52 12.42
CA SER A 188 47.13 2.20 11.77
C SER A 188 45.94 2.38 12.71
N LYS A 189 46.05 1.96 13.99
CA LYS A 189 45.01 2.18 15.00
C LYS A 189 44.68 3.66 15.19
N GLN A 190 45.68 4.54 15.21
CA GLN A 190 45.44 5.98 15.29
C GLN A 190 44.71 6.49 14.04
N LEU A 191 45.07 6.02 12.84
CA LEU A 191 44.35 6.36 11.61
C LEU A 191 42.88 5.93 11.67
N TRP A 192 42.59 4.74 12.20
CA TRP A 192 41.22 4.23 12.34
C TRP A 192 40.39 5.05 13.33
N VAL A 193 40.97 5.50 14.45
CA VAL A 193 40.28 6.39 15.41
C VAL A 193 39.93 7.72 14.75
N VAL A 194 40.83 8.27 13.93
CA VAL A 194 40.56 9.50 13.16
C VAL A 194 39.42 9.31 12.17
N LEU A 195 39.42 8.21 11.42
CA LEU A 195 38.34 7.91 10.46
C LEU A 195 37.01 7.61 11.15
N GLN A 196 37.01 6.89 12.27
CA GLN A 196 35.78 6.61 13.03
C GLN A 196 35.10 7.90 13.52
N ARG A 197 35.90 8.95 13.79
CA ARG A 197 35.43 10.28 14.20
C ARG A 197 35.44 11.31 13.06
N ALA A 198 35.50 10.87 11.79
CA ALA A 198 35.69 11.75 10.64
C ALA A 198 34.68 12.92 10.61
N LEU A 199 33.39 12.66 10.85
CA LEU A 199 32.35 13.71 10.81
C LEU A 199 32.53 14.79 11.90
N ASN A 200 33.12 14.44 13.04
CA ASN A 200 33.42 15.40 14.11
C ASN A 200 34.73 16.14 13.85
N ILE A 201 35.79 15.40 13.49
CA ILE A 201 37.13 15.95 13.23
C ILE A 201 37.12 16.91 12.04
N VAL A 202 36.32 16.64 11.02
CA VAL A 202 36.20 17.52 9.86
C VAL A 202 35.67 18.92 10.22
N ARG A 203 34.87 19.03 11.28
CA ARG A 203 34.34 20.33 11.76
C ARG A 203 35.37 21.13 12.55
N THR A 204 36.25 20.46 13.31
CA THR A 204 37.21 21.10 14.22
C THR A 204 38.62 21.18 13.66
N GLU A 205 39.13 20.07 13.10
CA GLU A 205 40.53 19.86 12.71
C GLU A 205 40.63 19.10 11.37
N SER A 206 40.15 19.71 10.28
CA SER A 206 40.15 19.09 8.94
C SER A 206 41.55 18.64 8.46
N ALA A 207 42.62 19.32 8.90
CA ALA A 207 44.00 18.99 8.57
C ALA A 207 44.43 17.60 9.06
N LEU A 208 43.90 17.15 10.21
CA LEU A 208 44.22 15.86 10.79
C LEU A 208 43.60 14.70 9.99
N LEU A 209 42.35 14.88 9.53
CA LEU A 209 41.72 13.93 8.60
C LEU A 209 42.47 13.88 7.26
N VAL A 210 42.78 15.03 6.66
CA VAL A 210 43.51 15.09 5.39
C VAL A 210 44.87 14.39 5.52
N THR A 211 45.53 14.53 6.67
CA THR A 211 46.80 13.84 6.97
C THR A 211 46.61 12.33 7.00
N ALA A 212 45.56 11.82 7.68
CA ALA A 212 45.26 10.40 7.71
C ALA A 212 44.96 9.85 6.29
N LEU A 213 44.16 10.57 5.50
CA LEU A 213 43.84 10.19 4.12
C LEU A 213 45.07 10.22 3.20
N ARG A 214 45.96 11.19 3.37
CA ARG A 214 47.25 11.25 2.65
C ARG A 214 48.12 10.04 2.94
N ILE A 215 48.14 9.57 4.19
CA ILE A 215 48.88 8.36 4.58
C ILE A 215 48.26 7.13 3.90
N ILE A 216 46.93 6.99 3.93
CA ILE A 216 46.23 5.89 3.27
C ILE A 216 46.53 5.84 1.77
N GLU A 217 46.46 6.96 1.06
CA GLU A 217 46.76 7.02 -0.37
C GLU A 217 48.24 6.79 -0.69
N ARG A 218 49.15 7.12 0.23
CA ARG A 218 50.58 6.79 0.09
C ARG A 218 50.80 5.29 0.23
N GLU A 219 50.18 4.66 1.23
CA GLU A 219 50.26 3.22 1.45
C GLU A 219 49.66 2.44 0.27
N GLU A 220 48.52 2.87 -0.26
CA GLU A 220 47.90 2.23 -1.44
C GLU A 220 48.78 2.36 -2.69
N ARG A 221 49.48 3.50 -2.86
CA ARG A 221 50.46 3.66 -3.94
C ARG A 221 51.67 2.76 -3.75
N SER A 222 52.11 2.55 -2.51
CA SER A 222 53.20 1.61 -2.19
C SER A 222 52.78 0.16 -2.44
N ASP A 223 51.55 -0.21 -2.09
CA ASP A 223 50.97 -1.53 -2.40
C ASP A 223 50.97 -1.79 -3.91
N ARG A 224 50.51 -0.83 -4.73
CA ARG A 224 50.55 -0.96 -6.20
C ARG A 224 51.96 -1.19 -6.73
N LYS A 225 52.94 -0.43 -6.24
CA LYS A 225 54.35 -0.60 -6.63
C LYS A 225 54.93 -1.95 -6.20
N ALA A 226 54.54 -2.47 -5.04
CA ALA A 226 54.98 -3.77 -4.57
C ALA A 226 54.44 -4.89 -5.48
N VAL A 227 53.16 -4.83 -5.85
CA VAL A 227 52.53 -5.79 -6.77
C VAL A 227 53.13 -5.71 -8.18
N GLU A 228 53.47 -4.52 -8.67
CA GLU A 228 54.19 -4.34 -9.94
C GLU A 228 55.58 -4.98 -9.88
N LYS A 229 56.34 -4.72 -8.82
CA LYS A 229 57.67 -5.32 -8.61
C LYS A 229 57.63 -6.85 -8.47
N GLU A 230 56.59 -7.39 -7.85
CA GLU A 230 56.40 -8.84 -7.74
C GLU A 230 56.26 -9.48 -9.12
N LYS A 231 55.54 -8.83 -10.06
CA LYS A 231 55.43 -9.32 -11.44
C LYS A 231 56.76 -9.32 -12.18
N ASP A 232 57.58 -8.29 -11.96
CA ASP A 232 58.86 -8.13 -12.66
C ASP A 232 59.99 -8.98 -12.04
N SER A 233 60.00 -9.16 -10.72
CA SER A 233 61.13 -9.73 -9.97
C SER A 233 60.81 -11.00 -9.17
N GLY A 234 59.54 -11.39 -9.06
CA GLY A 234 59.10 -12.53 -8.24
C GLY A 234 59.14 -12.27 -6.73
N PHE A 235 59.57 -11.08 -6.29
CA PHE A 235 59.68 -10.72 -4.88
C PHE A 235 58.58 -9.74 -4.46
N CYS A 236 57.91 -10.06 -3.35
CA CYS A 236 56.96 -9.17 -2.68
C CYS A 236 57.35 -9.02 -1.20
N PRO A 237 57.35 -7.79 -0.65
CA PRO A 237 57.54 -7.58 0.78
C PRO A 237 56.50 -8.34 1.61
N PRO A 238 56.86 -8.91 2.78
CA PRO A 238 56.00 -9.81 3.53
C PRO A 238 54.70 -9.18 4.06
N ASP A 239 54.67 -7.86 4.27
CA ASP A 239 53.50 -7.14 4.79
C ASP A 239 52.62 -6.49 3.70
N ARG A 240 52.92 -6.72 2.41
CA ARG A 240 52.24 -6.06 1.27
C ARG A 240 51.45 -7.10 0.46
N PRO A 241 50.25 -6.74 -0.05
CA PRO A 241 49.57 -5.44 0.07
C PRO A 241 48.84 -5.28 1.41
N LYS A 242 48.89 -4.07 2.00
CA LYS A 242 48.23 -3.75 3.28
C LYS A 242 46.75 -3.41 3.14
N CYS A 243 46.32 -2.96 1.96
CA CYS A 243 44.93 -2.64 1.60
C CYS A 243 44.27 -1.60 2.52
N TYR A 244 44.99 -0.51 2.83
CA TYR A 244 44.51 0.51 3.78
C TYR A 244 43.24 1.21 3.30
N ARG A 245 43.03 1.32 1.99
CA ARG A 245 41.78 1.89 1.46
C ARG A 245 40.56 1.04 1.80
N LYS A 246 40.65 -0.29 1.67
CA LYS A 246 39.56 -1.21 2.03
C LYS A 246 39.22 -1.10 3.52
N LYS A 247 40.24 -1.17 4.39
CA LYS A 247 40.09 -1.04 5.85
C LYS A 247 39.52 0.32 6.25
N ALA A 248 39.93 1.40 5.58
CA ALA A 248 39.39 2.73 5.81
C ALA A 248 37.87 2.78 5.55
N LEU A 249 37.40 2.17 4.44
CA LEU A 249 35.97 2.09 4.12
C LEU A 249 35.20 1.27 5.16
N GLU A 250 35.74 0.13 5.59
CA GLU A 250 35.15 -0.71 6.65
C GLU A 250 35.03 0.05 7.99
N VAL A 251 36.01 0.89 8.34
CA VAL A 251 35.96 1.74 9.54
C VAL A 251 34.89 2.82 9.43
N LEU A 252 34.71 3.41 8.24
CA LEU A 252 33.64 4.39 8.00
C LEU A 252 32.26 3.73 8.07
N GLU A 253 32.09 2.54 7.49
CA GLU A 253 30.86 1.74 7.58
C GLU A 253 30.54 1.40 9.04
N LYS A 254 31.52 0.91 9.80
CA LYS A 254 31.36 0.64 11.23
C LYS A 254 30.98 1.89 12.02
N SER A 255 31.60 3.05 11.73
CA SER A 255 31.25 4.32 12.37
C SER A 255 29.79 4.74 12.13
N VAL A 256 29.23 4.42 10.96
CA VAL A 256 27.81 4.64 10.69
C VAL A 256 26.97 3.66 11.51
N ARG A 257 27.28 2.35 11.46
CA ARG A 257 26.57 1.32 12.22
C ARG A 257 26.53 1.59 13.73
N ASP A 258 27.69 1.85 14.34
CA ASP A 258 27.82 2.10 15.78
C ASP A 258 26.89 3.24 16.24
N ARG A 259 26.62 4.24 15.39
CA ARG A 259 25.67 5.34 15.70
C ARG A 259 24.22 4.89 15.69
N PHE A 260 23.83 4.07 14.72
CA PHE A 260 22.46 3.54 14.67
C PHE A 260 22.19 2.63 15.87
N GLU A 261 23.15 1.76 16.22
CA GLU A 261 23.05 0.91 17.41
C GLU A 261 22.94 1.73 18.69
N PHE A 262 23.74 2.80 18.83
CA PHE A 262 23.67 3.71 19.96
C PHE A 262 22.29 4.40 20.07
N HIS A 263 21.77 4.98 18.98
CA HIS A 263 20.44 5.60 18.99
C HIS A 263 19.32 4.61 19.29
N GLN A 264 19.42 3.38 18.79
CA GLN A 264 18.42 2.34 19.04
C GLN A 264 18.42 1.92 20.52
N ALA A 265 19.59 1.75 21.12
CA ALA A 265 19.73 1.37 22.52
C ALA A 265 19.22 2.46 23.47
N GLU A 266 19.65 3.71 23.27
CA GLU A 266 19.29 4.86 24.12
C GLU A 266 17.77 5.10 24.15
N MET A 267 17.09 4.98 23.00
CA MET A 267 15.66 5.29 22.91
C MET A 267 14.76 4.16 23.43
N ARG A 268 15.22 2.90 23.37
CA ARG A 268 14.43 1.74 23.85
C ARG A 268 14.27 1.73 25.36
N GLU A 269 15.24 2.24 26.10
CA GLU A 269 15.19 2.29 27.57
C GLU A 269 14.14 3.29 28.07
N GLU A 270 13.74 4.27 27.26
CA GLU A 270 13.03 5.44 27.79
C GLU A 270 11.50 5.43 27.70
N ASN A 271 10.78 4.81 26.75
CA ASN A 271 9.32 5.10 26.63
C ASN A 271 8.42 4.15 25.80
N SER A 272 7.10 4.26 26.01
CA SER A 272 6.03 3.62 25.21
C SER A 272 5.94 4.06 23.74
N THR A 273 6.65 5.13 23.37
CA THR A 273 6.72 5.74 22.02
C THR A 273 8.15 5.72 21.44
N TRP A 274 8.99 4.80 21.92
CA TRP A 274 10.41 4.71 21.56
C TRP A 274 10.64 4.71 20.04
N LEU A 275 9.81 4.02 19.25
CA LEU A 275 10.02 3.89 17.81
C LEU A 275 9.87 5.23 17.08
N ILE A 276 8.87 6.03 17.43
CA ILE A 276 8.67 7.36 16.83
C ILE A 276 9.86 8.27 17.14
N LYS A 277 10.33 8.25 18.39
CA LYS A 277 11.52 9.01 18.80
C LYS A 277 12.78 8.55 18.07
N PHE A 278 12.98 7.24 17.97
CA PHE A 278 14.10 6.63 17.24
C PHE A 278 14.10 7.05 15.76
N LEU A 279 12.96 6.96 15.08
CA LEU A 279 12.83 7.33 13.67
C LEU A 279 13.11 8.83 13.44
N GLU A 280 12.58 9.72 14.28
CA GLU A 280 12.83 11.16 14.16
C GLU A 280 14.27 11.55 14.51
N GLN A 281 14.85 10.94 15.54
CA GLN A 281 16.26 11.19 15.89
C GLN A 281 17.20 10.70 14.79
N THR A 282 16.93 9.52 14.23
CA THR A 282 17.65 8.97 13.09
C THR A 282 17.56 9.90 11.88
N ARG A 283 16.36 10.42 11.57
CA ARG A 283 16.16 11.40 10.49
C ARG A 283 17.02 12.64 10.69
N LYS A 284 16.93 13.27 11.87
CA LYS A 284 17.69 14.50 12.19
C LYS A 284 19.19 14.27 12.12
N SER A 285 19.69 13.23 12.79
CA SER A 285 21.11 12.92 12.82
C SER A 285 21.66 12.61 11.43
N MET A 286 20.94 11.84 10.61
CA MET A 286 21.36 11.53 9.25
C MET A 286 21.40 12.79 8.36
N ILE A 287 20.41 13.69 8.48
CA ILE A 287 20.41 14.97 7.75
C ILE A 287 21.62 15.82 8.16
N GLU A 288 21.85 15.99 9.45
CA GLU A 288 22.98 16.76 9.97
C GLU A 288 24.32 16.18 9.51
N ASP A 289 24.49 14.86 9.58
CA ASP A 289 25.70 14.16 9.16
C ASP A 289 25.93 14.31 7.65
N LEU A 290 24.89 14.11 6.82
CA LEU A 290 25.03 14.27 5.37
C LEU A 290 25.29 15.72 4.96
N ILE A 291 24.76 16.71 5.68
CA ILE A 291 25.10 18.13 5.48
C ILE A 291 26.59 18.35 5.75
N VAL A 292 27.15 17.73 6.80
CA VAL A 292 28.59 17.81 7.10
C VAL A 292 29.41 17.14 6.01
N VAL A 293 28.97 15.97 5.54
CA VAL A 293 29.64 15.27 4.46
C VAL A 293 29.69 16.16 3.22
N LYS A 294 28.55 16.74 2.82
CA LYS A 294 28.43 17.63 1.67
C LYS A 294 29.28 18.90 1.81
N LYS A 295 29.24 19.57 2.96
CA LYS A 295 29.94 20.86 3.15
C LYS A 295 31.44 20.71 3.40
N TYR A 296 31.85 19.71 4.19
CA TYR A 296 33.20 19.67 4.75
C TYR A 296 33.97 18.40 4.42
N CYS A 297 33.32 17.25 4.17
CA CYS A 297 34.04 16.03 3.76
C CYS A 297 34.40 16.04 2.27
N ILE A 298 33.53 16.56 1.39
CA ILE A 298 33.84 16.68 -0.05
C ILE A 298 35.21 17.35 -0.31
N PRO A 299 35.55 18.49 0.29
CA PRO A 299 36.86 19.11 0.06
C PRO A 299 38.03 18.38 0.75
N ALA A 300 37.78 17.56 1.78
CA ALA A 300 38.81 16.86 2.54
C ALA A 300 39.21 15.50 1.93
N PHE A 301 38.27 14.81 1.28
CA PHE A 301 38.49 13.50 0.67
C PHE A 301 38.92 13.60 -0.79
N PRO A 302 39.75 12.66 -1.30
CA PRO A 302 40.04 12.59 -2.73
C PRO A 302 38.78 12.30 -3.54
N ALA A 303 38.65 12.90 -4.73
CA ALA A 303 37.48 12.73 -5.61
C ALA A 303 37.19 11.27 -5.98
N SER A 304 38.23 10.42 -6.02
CA SER A 304 38.12 8.97 -6.28
C SER A 304 37.30 8.19 -5.25
N TYR A 305 37.02 8.77 -4.07
CA TYR A 305 36.20 8.12 -3.04
C TYR A 305 34.71 8.34 -3.24
N ASN A 306 34.31 9.38 -4.00
CA ASN A 306 32.91 9.81 -4.11
C ASN A 306 32.19 9.79 -2.75
N ILE A 307 32.79 10.50 -1.77
CA ILE A 307 32.50 10.34 -0.34
C ILE A 307 31.03 10.61 0.00
N LEU A 308 30.37 11.54 -0.70
CA LEU A 308 28.96 11.83 -0.50
C LEU A 308 28.10 10.62 -0.88
N GLN A 309 28.28 10.07 -2.08
CA GLN A 309 27.54 8.90 -2.53
C GLN A 309 27.82 7.66 -1.68
N LEU A 310 29.06 7.51 -1.23
CA LEU A 310 29.45 6.44 -0.31
C LEU A 310 28.67 6.54 1.00
N TYR A 311 28.68 7.70 1.67
CA TYR A 311 27.93 7.87 2.91
C TYR A 311 26.42 7.68 2.70
N VAL A 312 25.85 8.24 1.64
CA VAL A 312 24.42 8.04 1.30
C VAL A 312 24.11 6.54 1.20
N LYS A 313 24.94 5.75 0.51
CA LYS A 313 24.77 4.31 0.40
C LYS A 313 24.93 3.59 1.75
N LEU A 314 25.93 3.97 2.56
CA LEU A 314 26.16 3.37 3.89
C LEU A 314 24.97 3.62 4.84
N TYR A 315 24.52 4.88 4.95
CA TYR A 315 23.35 5.23 5.75
C TYR A 315 22.09 4.54 5.23
N HIS A 316 21.88 4.49 3.91
CA HIS A 316 20.74 3.78 3.32
C HIS A 316 20.74 2.29 3.67
N ASN A 317 21.88 1.61 3.51
CA ASN A 317 22.01 0.18 3.79
C ASN A 317 21.79 -0.15 5.27
N GLU A 318 22.41 0.61 6.18
CA GLU A 318 22.26 0.41 7.62
C GLU A 318 20.84 0.73 8.09
N LEU A 319 20.24 1.83 7.59
CA LEU A 319 18.85 2.16 7.87
C LEU A 319 17.91 1.07 7.33
N SER A 320 18.10 0.63 6.09
CA SER A 320 17.31 -0.45 5.49
C SER A 320 17.43 -1.75 6.30
N SER A 321 18.65 -2.15 6.67
CA SER A 321 18.90 -3.34 7.51
C SER A 321 18.13 -3.23 8.84
N THR A 322 18.24 -2.08 9.50
CA THR A 322 17.59 -1.83 10.79
C THR A 322 16.06 -1.84 10.68
N LEU A 323 15.49 -1.21 9.66
CA LEU A 323 14.01 -1.19 9.51
C LEU A 323 13.45 -2.55 9.08
N ASN A 324 14.20 -3.32 8.27
CA ASN A 324 13.79 -4.67 7.91
C ASN A 324 13.88 -5.63 9.10
N SER A 325 14.86 -5.48 10.01
CA SER A 325 14.94 -6.32 11.21
C SER A 325 13.76 -6.08 12.17
N LEU A 326 13.24 -4.85 12.23
CA LEU A 326 12.02 -4.52 13.00
C LEU A 326 10.77 -5.25 12.51
N SER A 327 10.74 -5.76 11.26
CA SER A 327 9.61 -6.55 10.74
C SER A 327 9.43 -7.88 11.47
N HIS A 328 10.51 -8.44 12.04
CA HIS A 328 10.50 -9.68 12.80
C HIS A 328 10.12 -9.47 14.28
N GLU A 329 10.19 -8.24 14.77
CA GLU A 329 9.89 -7.93 16.17
C GLU A 329 8.38 -7.78 16.45
N GLN A 330 7.99 -7.85 17.72
CA GLN A 330 6.61 -7.58 18.16
C GLN A 330 6.37 -6.08 18.32
N LEU A 331 6.04 -5.42 17.20
CA LEU A 331 5.59 -4.03 17.17
C LEU A 331 4.08 -3.90 17.40
N LYS A 332 3.65 -2.79 18.03
CA LYS A 332 2.23 -2.44 18.18
C LYS A 332 1.68 -1.91 16.85
N ALA A 333 0.36 -1.94 16.67
CA ALA A 333 -0.29 -1.44 15.45
C ALA A 333 0.08 0.02 15.11
N ASN A 334 0.15 0.90 16.13
CA ASN A 334 0.55 2.30 15.96
C ASN A 334 2.03 2.45 15.54
N ASP A 335 2.89 1.57 16.04
CA ASP A 335 4.31 1.56 15.70
C ASP A 335 4.52 1.11 14.25
N ILE A 336 3.79 0.08 13.80
CA ILE A 336 3.81 -0.39 12.41
C ILE A 336 3.31 0.71 11.46
N ALA A 337 2.21 1.38 11.79
CA ALA A 337 1.69 2.48 10.98
C ALA A 337 2.69 3.64 10.88
N SER A 338 3.33 4.01 11.99
CA SER A 338 4.36 5.06 12.03
C SER A 338 5.58 4.69 11.20
N LEU A 339 6.06 3.45 11.30
CA LEU A 339 7.18 2.91 10.54
C LEU A 339 6.93 2.94 9.03
N LEU A 340 5.78 2.42 8.59
CA LEU A 340 5.42 2.39 7.17
C LEU A 340 5.29 3.81 6.61
N THR A 341 4.65 4.72 7.34
CA THR A 341 4.50 6.12 6.94
C THR A 341 5.85 6.83 6.83
N TRP A 342 6.70 6.66 7.84
CA TRP A 342 8.02 7.28 7.88
C TRP A 342 8.91 6.79 6.73
N SER A 343 8.86 5.49 6.41
CA SER A 343 9.67 4.92 5.32
C SER A 343 9.39 5.57 3.95
N LYS A 344 8.14 5.98 3.68
CA LYS A 344 7.76 6.61 2.41
C LYS A 344 8.16 8.08 2.34
N LYS A 345 8.36 8.74 3.50
CA LYS A 345 8.89 10.12 3.57
C LYS A 345 10.37 10.22 3.21
N TYR A 346 11.09 9.09 3.13
CA TYR A 346 12.54 9.04 2.89
C TYR A 346 12.99 9.77 1.63
N SER A 347 12.33 9.54 0.49
CA SER A 347 12.64 10.23 -0.78
C SER A 347 12.02 11.63 -0.88
N GLY A 348 11.29 12.08 0.15
CA GLY A 348 10.57 13.35 0.14
C GLY A 348 11.40 14.54 0.64
N ALA A 349 10.79 15.72 0.56
CA ALA A 349 11.39 16.99 0.99
C ALA A 349 11.68 17.09 2.50
N GLU A 350 11.00 16.27 3.31
CA GLU A 350 11.23 16.20 4.77
C GLU A 350 12.52 15.44 5.14
N PHE A 351 13.12 14.71 4.18
CA PHE A 351 14.28 13.87 4.43
C PHE A 351 15.39 14.00 3.37
N MET A 352 15.50 13.12 2.37
CA MET A 352 16.64 13.14 1.44
C MET A 352 16.61 14.31 0.45
N MET A 353 15.41 14.78 0.07
CA MET A 353 15.22 15.97 -0.76
C MET A 353 15.09 17.27 0.07
N HIS A 354 15.57 17.26 1.31
CA HIS A 354 15.62 18.47 2.14
C HIS A 354 16.43 19.57 1.44
N PRO A 355 16.06 20.87 1.54
CA PRO A 355 16.70 21.97 0.81
C PRO A 355 18.22 22.06 0.97
N SER A 356 18.74 21.60 2.11
CA SER A 356 20.19 21.58 2.38
C SER A 356 20.94 20.40 1.72
N LEU A 357 20.23 19.31 1.37
CA LEU A 357 20.80 18.07 0.86
C LEU A 357 20.55 17.90 -0.64
N GLU A 358 19.29 17.95 -1.08
CA GLU A 358 18.87 17.75 -2.48
C GLU A 358 19.47 16.48 -3.12
N ILE A 359 19.40 15.34 -2.41
CA ILE A 359 19.97 14.07 -2.87
C ILE A 359 18.85 13.17 -3.36
N ASP A 360 18.86 12.84 -4.65
CA ASP A 360 17.98 11.80 -5.17
C ASP A 360 18.47 10.42 -4.73
N VAL A 361 17.56 9.62 -4.16
CA VAL A 361 17.79 8.26 -3.67
C VAL A 361 16.99 7.21 -4.43
N SER A 362 16.30 7.61 -5.50
CA SER A 362 15.46 6.73 -6.32
C SER A 362 16.20 5.48 -6.81
N HIS A 363 17.50 5.58 -7.07
CA HIS A 363 18.35 4.48 -7.54
C HIS A 363 18.75 3.47 -6.45
N LEU A 364 18.55 3.76 -5.16
CA LEU A 364 18.92 2.86 -4.06
C LEU A 364 17.82 1.86 -3.71
N GLY A 365 16.60 2.07 -4.21
CA GLY A 365 15.44 1.26 -3.89
C GLY A 365 14.76 1.64 -2.57
N PRO A 366 13.69 0.91 -2.19
CA PRO A 366 12.93 1.21 -0.97
C PRO A 366 13.67 0.78 0.30
N LEU A 367 13.52 1.55 1.38
CA LEU A 367 14.12 1.23 2.69
C LEU A 367 13.62 -0.09 3.26
N ILE A 368 12.31 -0.32 3.20
CA ILE A 368 11.67 -1.58 3.60
C ILE A 368 11.46 -2.38 2.32
N ASN A 369 11.95 -3.62 2.30
CA ASN A 369 11.75 -4.48 1.14
C ASN A 369 10.29 -4.95 1.07
N SER A 370 9.83 -5.35 -0.12
CA SER A 370 8.42 -5.73 -0.35
C SER A 370 7.95 -6.86 0.58
N MET A 371 8.83 -7.81 0.92
CA MET A 371 8.49 -8.94 1.78
C MET A 371 8.26 -8.50 3.24
N ALA A 372 9.14 -7.65 3.76
CA ALA A 372 9.03 -7.08 5.10
C ALA A 372 7.81 -6.14 5.20
N GLU A 373 7.54 -5.35 4.16
CA GLU A 373 6.34 -4.50 4.08
C GLU A 373 5.06 -5.33 4.14
N ASP A 374 4.99 -6.43 3.38
CA ASP A 374 3.84 -7.35 3.41
C ASP A 374 3.65 -8.02 4.77
N VAL A 375 4.74 -8.44 5.43
CA VAL A 375 4.70 -9.03 6.79
C VAL A 375 4.17 -8.01 7.80
N LEU A 376 4.67 -6.78 7.76
CA LEU A 376 4.22 -5.68 8.62
C LEU A 376 2.74 -5.36 8.38
N LEU A 377 2.30 -5.29 7.11
CA LEU A 377 0.90 -5.04 6.76
C LEU A 377 -0.03 -6.17 7.22
N LYS A 378 0.37 -7.43 7.05
CA LYS A 378 -0.40 -8.59 7.56
C LYS A 378 -0.51 -8.56 9.08
N LYS A 379 0.59 -8.26 9.78
CA LYS A 379 0.59 -8.12 11.24
C LYS A 379 -0.34 -7.00 11.68
N TYR A 380 -0.20 -5.82 11.10
CA TYR A 380 -1.07 -4.66 11.36
C TYR A 380 -2.55 -5.00 11.16
N THR A 381 -2.93 -5.54 10.00
CA THR A 381 -4.32 -5.91 9.69
C THR A 381 -4.86 -7.00 10.60
N SER A 382 -4.04 -7.99 10.98
CA SER A 382 -4.45 -9.05 11.92
C SER A 382 -4.70 -8.51 13.34
N THR A 383 -3.84 -7.63 13.84
CA THR A 383 -4.02 -6.98 15.15
C THR A 383 -5.23 -6.05 15.13
N MET A 384 -5.40 -5.27 14.06
CA MET A 384 -6.57 -4.41 13.87
C MET A 384 -7.86 -5.23 13.87
N ARG A 385 -7.90 -6.34 13.12
CA ARG A 385 -9.04 -7.26 13.08
C ARG A 385 -9.38 -7.80 14.47
N ALA A 386 -8.37 -8.28 15.21
CA ALA A 386 -8.59 -8.81 16.55
C ALA A 386 -9.16 -7.75 17.51
N ASN A 387 -8.63 -6.53 17.47
CA ASN A 387 -9.11 -5.42 18.31
C ASN A 387 -10.56 -5.02 17.96
N ILE A 388 -10.89 -4.92 16.67
CA ILE A 388 -12.25 -4.60 16.21
C ILE A 388 -13.22 -5.69 16.65
N LYS A 389 -12.85 -6.97 16.48
CA LYS A 389 -13.67 -8.11 16.86
C LYS A 389 -13.94 -8.14 18.36
N GLU A 390 -12.91 -7.97 19.19
CA GLU A 390 -13.06 -7.92 20.64
C GLU A 390 -13.97 -6.78 21.07
N TRP A 391 -13.77 -5.59 20.48
CA TRP A 391 -14.58 -4.42 20.76
C TRP A 391 -16.05 -4.62 20.37
N MET A 392 -16.33 -5.14 19.17
CA MET A 392 -17.69 -5.41 18.71
C MET A 392 -18.39 -6.46 19.58
N SER A 393 -17.67 -7.49 20.02
CA SER A 393 -18.18 -8.48 20.99
C SER A 393 -18.53 -7.82 22.33
N ASN A 394 -17.68 -6.92 22.83
CA ASN A 394 -17.95 -6.20 24.08
C ASN A 394 -19.11 -5.22 23.96
N LEU A 395 -19.24 -4.55 22.80
CA LEU A 395 -20.37 -3.69 22.49
C LEU A 395 -21.68 -4.50 22.47
N LEU A 396 -21.70 -5.65 21.79
CA LEU A 396 -22.89 -6.52 21.76
C LEU A 396 -23.30 -6.97 23.16
N LYS A 397 -22.33 -7.37 23.99
CA LYS A 397 -22.61 -7.77 25.39
C LYS A 397 -23.18 -6.62 26.23
N ALA A 398 -22.71 -5.39 25.99
CA ALA A 398 -23.26 -4.21 26.65
C ALA A 398 -24.71 -3.96 26.23
N ASP A 399 -25.01 -4.02 24.92
CA ASP A 399 -26.36 -3.84 24.40
C ASP A 399 -27.32 -4.93 24.91
N MET A 400 -26.88 -6.21 24.90
CA MET A 400 -27.66 -7.33 25.47
C MET A 400 -27.99 -7.14 26.95
N LYS A 401 -27.07 -6.54 27.72
CA LYS A 401 -27.31 -6.25 29.14
C LYS A 401 -28.43 -5.22 29.30
N ASP A 402 -28.46 -4.21 28.43
CA ASP A 402 -29.52 -3.20 28.44
C ASP A 402 -30.89 -3.82 28.11
N TRP A 403 -30.97 -4.77 27.18
CA TRP A 403 -32.23 -5.45 26.84
C TRP A 403 -32.86 -6.23 28.01
N THR A 404 -32.03 -6.67 28.95
CA THR A 404 -32.48 -7.36 30.19
C THR A 404 -32.73 -6.41 31.35
N SER A 405 -32.46 -5.10 31.16
CA SER A 405 -32.65 -4.10 32.20
C SER A 405 -34.09 -3.59 32.24
N SER A 406 -34.55 -3.17 33.42
CA SER A 406 -35.88 -2.55 33.56
C SER A 406 -35.96 -1.13 32.98
N LYS A 407 -34.89 -0.60 32.38
CA LYS A 407 -34.88 0.74 31.78
C LYS A 407 -35.55 0.69 30.40
N MET A 408 -36.23 1.77 30.04
CA MET A 408 -36.75 1.97 28.69
C MET A 408 -35.62 2.35 27.72
N PRO A 409 -35.70 1.94 26.44
CA PRO A 409 -34.78 2.42 25.40
C PRO A 409 -34.87 3.93 25.19
N ILE A 410 -33.85 4.49 24.54
CA ILE A 410 -33.75 5.93 24.29
C ILE A 410 -34.65 6.29 23.09
N SER A 411 -35.33 7.42 23.14
CA SER A 411 -36.12 7.93 22.00
C SER A 411 -35.31 8.96 21.20
N ASP A 412 -35.35 8.89 19.87
CA ASP A 412 -34.75 9.88 18.98
C ASP A 412 -35.64 11.13 18.80
N ALA A 413 -35.21 12.08 17.95
CA ALA A 413 -35.95 13.31 17.70
C ALA A 413 -37.30 13.09 16.99
N GLU A 414 -37.46 11.96 16.29
CA GLU A 414 -38.71 11.53 15.65
C GLU A 414 -39.57 10.66 16.58
N ASN A 415 -39.18 10.58 17.86
CA ASN A 415 -39.77 9.72 18.87
C ASN A 415 -39.69 8.23 18.52
N CYS A 416 -38.69 7.79 17.75
CA CYS A 416 -38.41 6.39 17.49
C CYS A 416 -37.45 5.83 18.54
N LEU A 417 -37.72 4.63 19.06
CA LEU A 417 -36.86 4.01 20.08
C LEU A 417 -35.58 3.44 19.47
N GLN A 418 -34.46 3.57 20.17
CA GLN A 418 -33.13 3.09 19.76
C GLN A 418 -32.26 2.79 21.00
N THR A 419 -31.19 2.03 20.80
CA THR A 419 -30.11 1.89 21.78
C THR A 419 -28.89 2.72 21.35
N THR A 420 -27.83 2.76 22.16
CA THR A 420 -26.60 3.47 21.78
C THR A 420 -25.77 2.69 20.75
N LEU A 421 -26.08 1.41 20.55
CA LEU A 421 -25.36 0.47 19.68
C LEU A 421 -25.02 1.04 18.30
N PRO A 422 -25.95 1.61 17.51
CA PRO A 422 -25.64 2.09 16.16
C PRO A 422 -24.60 3.21 16.14
N ILE A 423 -24.71 4.14 17.11
CA ILE A 423 -23.85 5.31 17.20
C ILE A 423 -22.46 4.88 17.64
N ASP A 424 -22.38 4.05 18.69
CA ASP A 424 -21.10 3.55 19.21
C ASP A 424 -20.38 2.72 18.15
N LEU A 425 -21.09 1.81 17.47
CA LEU A 425 -20.56 0.99 16.39
C LEU A 425 -19.96 1.85 15.27
N TYR A 426 -20.72 2.84 14.81
CA TYR A 426 -20.28 3.74 13.75
C TYR A 426 -19.11 4.62 14.17
N GLN A 427 -19.12 5.20 15.38
CA GLN A 427 -18.00 6.02 15.88
C GLN A 427 -16.70 5.21 15.90
N MET A 428 -16.77 3.95 16.32
CA MET A 428 -15.62 3.06 16.32
C MET A 428 -15.13 2.74 14.91
N LEU A 429 -16.05 2.40 13.99
CA LEU A 429 -15.71 2.12 12.59
C LEU A 429 -15.09 3.35 11.92
N ASP A 430 -15.70 4.52 12.09
CA ASP A 430 -15.21 5.80 11.59
C ASP A 430 -13.83 6.12 12.18
N GLN A 431 -13.63 5.95 13.49
CA GLN A 431 -12.34 6.21 14.12
C GLN A 431 -11.24 5.27 13.62
N ASN A 432 -11.53 4.00 13.37
CA ASN A 432 -10.55 3.05 12.84
C ASN A 432 -10.17 3.36 11.38
N VAL A 433 -11.13 3.80 10.57
CA VAL A 433 -10.86 4.28 9.21
C VAL A 433 -10.12 5.63 9.24
N ARG A 434 -10.44 6.52 10.19
CA ARG A 434 -9.83 7.86 10.35
C ARG A 434 -8.47 7.86 11.01
N ASN A 435 -8.17 7.00 11.98
CA ASN A 435 -6.84 6.98 12.64
C ASN A 435 -5.71 6.65 11.65
N LEU A 436 -6.05 6.14 10.47
CA LEU A 436 -5.15 5.94 9.35
C LEU A 436 -4.93 7.21 8.48
N SER A 437 -5.58 8.34 8.81
CA SER A 437 -5.51 9.61 8.07
C SER A 437 -4.25 10.43 8.28
N VAL A 438 -3.35 10.01 9.16
CA VAL A 438 -2.04 10.68 9.36
C VAL A 438 -0.96 10.11 8.42
N ALA A 439 -1.28 9.06 7.66
CA ALA A 439 -0.36 8.42 6.73
C ALA A 439 -0.75 8.72 5.28
N SER A 440 -0.28 9.84 4.74
CA SER A 440 -0.22 10.10 3.31
C SER A 440 0.69 9.05 2.63
N VAL A 441 0.14 7.88 2.31
CA VAL A 441 0.85 6.80 1.62
C VAL A 441 0.21 6.58 0.24
N PRO A 442 0.85 7.03 -0.85
CA PRO A 442 0.49 6.61 -2.19
C PRO A 442 1.05 5.20 -2.44
N GLY A 443 0.20 4.24 -2.84
CA GLY A 443 0.65 2.97 -3.43
C GLY A 443 -0.15 1.72 -3.07
N GLN A 444 -0.68 1.62 -1.86
CA GLN A 444 -1.65 0.61 -1.41
C GLN A 444 -2.36 1.19 -0.19
N ASN A 445 -3.62 1.60 -0.34
CA ASN A 445 -4.33 2.31 0.72
C ASN A 445 -4.53 1.39 1.92
N VAL A 446 -3.68 1.55 2.94
CA VAL A 446 -3.85 0.93 4.26
C VAL A 446 -5.26 1.24 4.80
N LYS A 447 -5.80 2.42 4.49
CA LYS A 447 -7.20 2.80 4.73
C LYS A 447 -8.23 1.89 4.06
N LEU A 448 -8.03 1.51 2.79
CA LEU A 448 -8.94 0.59 2.10
C LEU A 448 -8.85 -0.83 2.69
N LYS A 449 -7.63 -1.29 3.02
CA LYS A 449 -7.46 -2.57 3.75
C LYS A 449 -8.14 -2.53 5.13
N ALA A 450 -8.07 -1.40 5.83
CA ALA A 450 -8.76 -1.22 7.10
C ALA A 450 -10.28 -1.16 6.93
N LEU A 451 -10.79 -0.47 5.92
CA LEU A 451 -12.20 -0.45 5.56
C LEU A 451 -12.70 -1.87 5.26
N HIS A 452 -11.94 -2.65 4.49
CA HIS A 452 -12.23 -4.05 4.22
C HIS A 452 -12.34 -4.86 5.52
N VAL A 453 -11.36 -4.73 6.43
CA VAL A 453 -11.38 -5.41 7.73
C VAL A 453 -12.60 -4.98 8.56
N CYS A 454 -12.89 -3.68 8.62
CA CYS A 454 -14.06 -3.13 9.29
C CYS A 454 -15.36 -3.75 8.77
N MET A 455 -15.56 -3.77 7.44
CA MET A 455 -16.79 -4.30 6.84
C MET A 455 -16.92 -5.81 7.02
N LEU A 456 -15.81 -6.55 6.98
CA LEU A 456 -15.81 -7.99 7.22
C LEU A 456 -16.17 -8.34 8.66
N GLU A 457 -15.60 -7.62 9.63
CA GLU A 457 -15.94 -7.83 11.05
C GLU A 457 -17.35 -7.35 11.34
N SER A 458 -17.85 -6.29 10.66
CA SER A 458 -19.26 -5.92 10.71
C SER A 458 -20.18 -7.06 10.26
N SER A 459 -19.85 -7.79 9.19
CA SER A 459 -20.62 -8.97 8.78
C SER A 459 -20.68 -10.02 9.88
N THR A 460 -19.53 -10.31 10.50
CA THR A 460 -19.42 -11.27 11.61
C THR A 460 -20.26 -10.83 12.80
N PHE A 461 -20.16 -9.56 13.18
CA PHE A 461 -20.98 -8.96 14.24
C PHE A 461 -22.47 -9.07 13.95
N LEU A 462 -22.94 -8.88 12.70
CA LEU A 462 -24.35 -9.00 12.36
C LEU A 462 -24.89 -10.43 12.51
N TYR A 463 -24.07 -11.45 12.26
CA TYR A 463 -24.43 -12.84 12.56
C TYR A 463 -24.57 -13.07 14.07
N ASP A 464 -23.61 -12.56 14.85
CA ASP A 464 -23.65 -12.65 16.32
C ASP A 464 -24.84 -11.86 16.89
N TYR A 465 -25.14 -10.70 16.31
CA TYR A 465 -26.28 -9.87 16.70
C TYR A 465 -27.60 -10.59 16.43
N ARG A 466 -27.77 -11.20 15.26
CA ARG A 466 -28.93 -12.04 14.95
C ARG A 466 -29.08 -13.21 15.92
N ALA A 467 -27.98 -13.88 16.26
CA ALA A 467 -28.00 -14.97 17.24
C ALA A 467 -28.44 -14.48 18.62
N ALA A 468 -27.96 -13.32 19.05
CA ALA A 468 -28.36 -12.68 20.31
C ALA A 468 -29.85 -12.32 20.31
N VAL A 469 -30.39 -11.77 19.22
CA VAL A 469 -31.82 -11.44 19.07
C VAL A 469 -32.69 -12.70 19.13
N ASN A 470 -32.28 -13.79 18.48
CA ASN A 470 -32.98 -15.07 18.57
C ASN A 470 -33.01 -15.59 20.02
N ASN A 471 -31.87 -15.55 20.70
CA ASN A 471 -31.78 -15.99 22.10
C ASN A 471 -32.63 -15.11 23.02
N TYR A 472 -32.69 -13.81 22.76
CA TYR A 472 -33.56 -12.88 23.48
C TYR A 472 -35.04 -13.21 23.31
N ARG A 473 -35.47 -13.53 22.08
CA ARG A 473 -36.83 -14.01 21.78
C ARG A 473 -37.13 -15.34 22.48
N ASP A 474 -36.22 -16.31 22.41
CA ASP A 474 -36.45 -17.63 22.98
C ASP A 474 -36.61 -17.57 24.51
N ARG A 475 -35.83 -16.74 25.21
CA ARG A 475 -35.99 -16.51 26.66
C ARG A 475 -37.35 -15.90 27.02
N HIS A 476 -37.79 -14.89 26.27
CA HIS A 476 -39.12 -14.28 26.49
C HIS A 476 -40.26 -15.28 26.27
N MET A 477 -40.10 -16.19 25.32
CA MET A 477 -41.09 -17.24 25.07
C MET A 477 -41.10 -18.33 26.15
N GLU A 478 -39.97 -18.56 26.84
CA GLU A 478 -39.90 -19.44 28.02
C GLU A 478 -40.58 -18.81 29.24
N GLU A 479 -40.30 -17.53 29.53
CA GLU A 479 -40.91 -16.78 30.63
C GLU A 479 -41.37 -15.39 30.18
N ARG A 480 -42.66 -15.24 29.88
CA ARG A 480 -43.24 -14.00 29.30
C ARG A 480 -43.10 -12.73 30.17
N THR A 481 -42.70 -12.87 31.43
CA THR A 481 -42.41 -11.74 32.34
C THR A 481 -40.96 -11.30 32.30
N GLU A 482 -40.06 -12.11 31.72
CA GLU A 482 -38.64 -11.82 31.59
C GLU A 482 -38.16 -12.05 30.15
N PRO A 483 -37.53 -11.06 29.51
CA PRO A 483 -37.01 -9.81 30.06
C PRO A 483 -38.07 -8.67 30.04
N PRO A 484 -37.94 -7.69 30.96
CA PRO A 484 -38.83 -6.54 30.98
C PRO A 484 -38.69 -5.72 29.69
N ASN A 485 -39.77 -5.04 29.28
CA ASN A 485 -39.79 -4.16 28.11
C ASN A 485 -39.44 -4.85 26.78
N TYR A 486 -39.68 -6.16 26.65
CA TYR A 486 -39.41 -6.96 25.45
C TYR A 486 -39.81 -6.28 24.13
N VAL A 487 -41.06 -5.81 24.04
CA VAL A 487 -41.59 -5.13 22.83
C VAL A 487 -40.78 -3.88 22.49
N TYR A 488 -40.44 -3.05 23.48
CA TYR A 488 -39.71 -1.81 23.27
C TYR A 488 -38.27 -2.05 22.81
N TYR A 489 -37.57 -3.05 23.35
CA TYR A 489 -36.23 -3.41 22.89
C TYR A 489 -36.25 -4.08 21.51
N MET A 490 -37.24 -4.92 21.20
CA MET A 490 -37.41 -5.47 19.85
C MET A 490 -37.67 -4.37 18.81
N ILE A 491 -38.49 -3.36 19.13
CA ILE A 491 -38.66 -2.16 18.29
C ILE A 491 -37.33 -1.42 18.11
N SER A 492 -36.56 -1.25 19.20
CA SER A 492 -35.26 -0.59 19.16
C SER A 492 -34.27 -1.32 18.27
N ILE A 493 -34.24 -2.65 18.30
CA ILE A 493 -33.40 -3.49 17.43
C ILE A 493 -33.73 -3.28 15.94
N VAL A 494 -35.02 -3.21 15.59
CA VAL A 494 -35.45 -2.93 14.21
C VAL A 494 -34.98 -1.54 13.76
N ASN A 495 -35.16 -0.53 14.60
CA ASN A 495 -34.74 0.84 14.31
C ASN A 495 -33.21 0.95 14.24
N ASN A 496 -32.49 0.28 15.14
CA ASN A 496 -31.03 0.20 15.15
C ASN A 496 -30.50 -0.33 13.82
N CYS A 497 -31.13 -1.34 13.23
CA CYS A 497 -30.70 -1.89 11.94
C CYS A 497 -30.75 -0.83 10.82
N ASN A 498 -31.79 0.00 10.77
CA ASN A 498 -31.87 1.09 9.78
C ASN A 498 -30.89 2.23 10.07
N ILE A 499 -30.63 2.53 11.34
CA ILE A 499 -29.62 3.54 11.70
C ILE A 499 -28.23 3.05 11.26
N ILE A 500 -27.88 1.78 11.52
CA ILE A 500 -26.60 1.19 11.10
C ILE A 500 -26.47 1.21 9.57
N ASP A 501 -27.55 0.89 8.83
CA ASP A 501 -27.57 0.96 7.36
C ASP A 501 -27.29 2.39 6.85
N THR A 502 -28.02 3.37 7.39
CA THR A 502 -27.85 4.79 7.04
C THR A 502 -26.44 5.31 7.36
N LEU A 503 -25.90 4.93 8.52
CA LEU A 503 -24.54 5.28 8.93
C LEU A 503 -23.48 4.60 8.06
N SER A 504 -23.74 3.37 7.60
CA SER A 504 -22.86 2.65 6.67
C SER A 504 -22.80 3.34 5.31
N ASP A 505 -23.93 3.86 4.82
CA ASP A 505 -23.96 4.68 3.61
C ASP A 505 -23.17 5.98 3.76
N GLY A 506 -23.34 6.68 4.88
CA GLY A 506 -22.55 7.87 5.18
C GLY A 506 -21.04 7.59 5.25
N LEU A 507 -20.63 6.42 5.79
CA LEU A 507 -19.23 5.99 5.79
C LEU A 507 -18.71 5.77 4.37
N LEU A 508 -19.47 5.07 3.53
CA LEU A 508 -19.10 4.81 2.13
C LEU A 508 -18.99 6.10 1.31
N GLU A 509 -19.93 7.04 1.48
CA GLU A 509 -19.90 8.34 0.82
C GLU A 509 -18.63 9.12 1.17
N ARG A 510 -18.29 9.21 2.47
CA ARG A 510 -17.04 9.88 2.89
C ARG A 510 -15.78 9.24 2.33
N VAL A 511 -15.71 7.91 2.27
CA VAL A 511 -14.56 7.22 1.65
C VAL A 511 -14.48 7.58 0.15
N ASN A 512 -15.62 7.68 -0.52
CA ASN A 512 -15.67 8.10 -1.93
C ASN A 512 -15.28 9.56 -2.12
N ASP A 513 -15.59 10.45 -1.17
CA ASP A 513 -15.14 11.84 -1.21
C ASP A 513 -13.62 11.93 -1.05
N GLU A 514 -13.02 11.08 -0.20
CA GLU A 514 -11.57 11.08 0.03
C GLU A 514 -10.77 10.45 -1.13
N PHE A 515 -11.25 9.33 -1.69
CA PHE A 515 -10.50 8.53 -2.67
C PHE A 515 -11.02 8.63 -4.11
N GLY A 516 -12.13 9.34 -4.32
CA GLY A 516 -12.94 9.20 -5.54
C GLY A 516 -13.58 7.81 -5.63
N LYS A 517 -14.34 7.55 -6.70
CA LYS A 517 -14.97 6.23 -6.94
C LYS A 517 -14.05 5.24 -7.68
N GLY A 518 -12.80 5.61 -7.98
CA GLY A 518 -11.87 4.77 -8.75
C GLY A 518 -11.50 3.46 -8.05
N TRP A 519 -11.45 3.47 -6.71
CA TRP A 519 -11.11 2.29 -5.91
C TRP A 519 -12.17 1.18 -5.97
N HIS A 520 -13.39 1.48 -6.41
CA HIS A 520 -14.47 0.49 -6.58
C HIS A 520 -14.06 -0.64 -7.52
N SER A 521 -13.29 -0.30 -8.56
CA SER A 521 -12.76 -1.28 -9.51
C SER A 521 -11.59 -2.10 -8.94
N SER A 522 -10.81 -1.51 -8.05
CA SER A 522 -9.63 -2.14 -7.44
C SER A 522 -9.97 -3.04 -6.27
N ASP A 523 -11.06 -2.76 -5.54
CA ASP A 523 -11.48 -3.50 -4.35
C ASP A 523 -12.99 -3.77 -4.37
N THR A 524 -13.39 -4.66 -5.29
CA THR A 524 -14.78 -5.11 -5.41
C THR A 524 -15.24 -5.97 -4.24
N GLU A 525 -14.32 -6.53 -3.45
CA GLU A 525 -14.63 -7.38 -2.31
C GLU A 525 -15.19 -6.54 -1.16
N THR A 526 -14.56 -5.39 -0.85
CA THR A 526 -15.07 -4.45 0.15
C THR A 526 -16.48 -3.97 -0.18
N LEU A 527 -16.78 -3.66 -1.44
CA LEU A 527 -18.13 -3.22 -1.85
C LEU A 527 -19.18 -4.33 -1.67
N LYS A 528 -18.83 -5.58 -2.02
CA LYS A 528 -19.71 -6.72 -1.77
C LYS A 528 -20.00 -6.91 -0.28
N LEU A 529 -19.04 -6.60 0.60
CA LEU A 529 -19.27 -6.65 2.04
C LEU A 529 -20.26 -5.58 2.50
N PHE A 530 -20.23 -4.37 1.93
CA PHE A 530 -21.28 -3.37 2.18
C PHE A 530 -22.66 -3.91 1.80
N ASP A 531 -22.82 -4.40 0.57
CA ASP A 531 -24.10 -4.96 0.10
C ASP A 531 -24.57 -6.15 0.96
N THR A 532 -23.63 -7.02 1.36
CA THR A 532 -23.91 -8.15 2.25
C THR A 532 -24.39 -7.66 3.62
N ASN A 533 -23.75 -6.66 4.20
CA ASN A 533 -24.14 -6.10 5.49
C ASN A 533 -25.53 -5.46 5.43
N LYS A 534 -25.87 -4.77 4.34
CA LYS A 534 -27.21 -4.22 4.11
C LYS A 534 -28.28 -5.30 4.05
N ASP A 535 -28.05 -6.36 3.27
CA ASP A 535 -28.97 -7.50 3.18
C ASP A 535 -29.14 -8.19 4.55
N LEU A 536 -28.06 -8.37 5.31
CA LEU A 536 -28.12 -8.94 6.66
C LEU A 536 -28.93 -8.07 7.63
N LEU A 537 -28.72 -6.75 7.62
CA LEU A 537 -29.48 -5.78 8.43
C LEU A 537 -30.96 -5.79 8.07
N PHE A 538 -31.28 -5.78 6.78
CA PHE A 538 -32.66 -5.83 6.31
C PHE A 538 -33.34 -7.13 6.73
N ARG A 539 -32.68 -8.28 6.53
CA ARG A 539 -33.22 -9.58 6.96
C ARG A 539 -33.41 -9.68 8.47
N LEU A 540 -32.49 -9.12 9.26
CA LEU A 540 -32.62 -9.06 10.71
C LEU A 540 -33.82 -8.21 11.11
N SER A 541 -34.00 -7.04 10.50
CA SER A 541 -35.15 -6.16 10.79
C SER A 541 -36.49 -6.86 10.51
N LEU A 542 -36.61 -7.58 9.38
CA LEU A 542 -37.82 -8.33 9.03
C LEU A 542 -38.08 -9.50 9.99
N LEU A 543 -37.03 -10.23 10.36
CA LEU A 543 -37.13 -11.31 11.33
C LEU A 543 -37.61 -10.81 12.69
N THR A 544 -37.08 -9.68 13.17
CA THR A 544 -37.49 -9.08 14.42
C THR A 544 -38.93 -8.54 14.36
N ILE A 545 -39.37 -8.01 13.21
CA ILE A 545 -40.78 -7.67 12.98
C ILE A 545 -41.67 -8.91 13.10
N ASP A 546 -41.26 -10.04 12.51
CA ASP A 546 -42.03 -11.28 12.61
C ASP A 546 -42.16 -11.75 14.08
N TYR A 547 -41.12 -11.58 14.91
CA TYR A 547 -41.20 -11.85 16.35
C TYR A 547 -42.13 -10.92 17.12
N LEU A 548 -42.22 -9.65 16.73
CA LEU A 548 -43.21 -8.73 17.30
C LEU A 548 -44.63 -9.15 16.92
N ILE A 549 -44.84 -9.62 15.69
CA ILE A 549 -46.15 -10.13 15.26
C ILE A 549 -46.49 -11.44 15.98
N ASP A 550 -45.52 -12.34 16.17
CA ASP A 550 -45.72 -13.57 16.95
C ASP A 550 -46.21 -13.28 18.37
N GLU A 551 -45.66 -12.27 19.03
CA GLU A 551 -46.08 -11.84 20.38
C GLU A 551 -47.57 -11.46 20.41
N VAL A 552 -48.01 -10.63 19.45
CA VAL A 552 -49.42 -10.21 19.34
C VAL A 552 -50.33 -11.40 19.05
N PHE A 553 -49.95 -12.27 18.10
CA PHE A 553 -50.80 -13.37 17.67
C PHE A 553 -50.90 -14.49 18.70
N TYR A 554 -49.87 -14.65 19.54
CA TYR A 554 -49.91 -15.56 20.68
C TYR A 554 -51.02 -15.17 21.67
N ASP A 555 -51.13 -13.88 22.01
CA ASP A 555 -52.19 -13.38 22.91
C ASP A 555 -53.60 -13.54 22.31
N LEU A 556 -53.69 -13.51 20.98
CA LEU A 556 -54.93 -13.60 20.23
C LEU A 556 -55.36 -15.04 19.90
N GLU A 557 -54.51 -16.05 20.11
CA GLU A 557 -54.75 -17.43 19.67
C GLU A 557 -56.09 -18.00 20.19
N SER A 558 -56.38 -17.77 21.47
CA SER A 558 -57.64 -18.22 22.09
C SER A 558 -58.89 -17.57 21.46
N HIS A 559 -58.77 -16.32 21.01
CA HIS A 559 -59.85 -15.58 20.36
C HIS A 559 -60.04 -16.02 18.91
N PHE A 560 -58.94 -16.32 18.19
CA PHE A 560 -59.01 -16.95 16.86
C PHE A 560 -59.69 -18.32 16.91
N ASN A 561 -59.45 -19.10 17.97
CA ASN A 561 -60.15 -20.37 18.19
C ASN A 561 -61.66 -20.20 18.45
N GLY A 562 -62.08 -19.01 18.92
CA GLY A 562 -63.48 -18.64 19.10
C GLY A 562 -64.22 -18.28 17.80
N LEU A 563 -63.50 -17.94 16.72
CA LEU A 563 -64.10 -17.56 15.43
C LEU A 563 -64.80 -18.74 14.76
N LEU A 564 -65.89 -18.43 14.05
CA LEU A 564 -66.72 -19.39 13.30
C LEU A 564 -67.28 -20.52 14.17
N THR A 565 -67.49 -20.26 15.47
CA THR A 565 -68.19 -21.16 16.40
C THR A 565 -69.67 -20.79 16.57
N ARG A 566 -70.46 -21.63 17.24
CA ARG A 566 -71.85 -21.31 17.59
C ARG A 566 -71.99 -20.05 18.46
N LYS A 567 -71.02 -19.82 19.36
CA LYS A 567 -70.98 -18.61 20.21
C LYS A 567 -70.63 -17.36 19.40
N TRP A 568 -69.75 -17.49 18.40
CA TRP A 568 -69.43 -16.40 17.49
C TRP A 568 -70.65 -15.90 16.71
N LEU A 569 -71.58 -16.77 16.30
CA LEU A 569 -72.75 -16.31 15.54
C LEU A 569 -73.61 -15.29 16.32
N THR A 570 -73.71 -15.42 17.65
CA THR A 570 -74.53 -14.54 18.50
C THR A 570 -73.73 -13.45 19.21
N SER A 571 -72.40 -13.54 19.29
CA SER A 571 -71.54 -12.62 20.04
C SER A 571 -70.37 -12.08 19.20
N SER A 572 -70.11 -10.78 19.24
CA SER A 572 -68.95 -10.15 18.57
C SER A 572 -67.69 -10.10 19.42
N THR A 573 -67.76 -10.56 20.68
CA THR A 573 -66.67 -10.48 21.66
C THR A 573 -65.31 -10.99 21.17
N ALA A 574 -65.28 -12.06 20.36
CA ALA A 574 -64.00 -12.60 19.86
C ALA A 574 -63.30 -11.61 18.92
N MET A 575 -64.06 -11.00 18.00
CA MET A 575 -63.52 -10.05 17.03
C MET A 575 -63.24 -8.68 17.68
N ASP A 576 -64.13 -8.22 18.56
CA ASP A 576 -63.95 -6.95 19.28
C ASP A 576 -62.66 -6.98 20.11
N THR A 577 -62.39 -8.09 20.82
CA THR A 577 -61.12 -8.24 21.55
C THR A 577 -59.91 -8.27 20.61
N ILE A 578 -60.00 -8.97 19.47
CA ILE A 578 -58.90 -9.01 18.48
C ILE A 578 -58.56 -7.59 18.01
N ILE A 579 -59.56 -6.77 17.69
CA ILE A 579 -59.35 -5.40 17.23
C ILE A 579 -58.72 -4.55 18.33
N VAL A 580 -59.29 -4.57 19.54
CA VAL A 580 -58.79 -3.75 20.67
C VAL A 580 -57.35 -4.13 21.02
N THR A 581 -57.03 -5.41 21.10
CA THR A 581 -55.65 -5.86 21.40
C THR A 581 -54.66 -5.43 20.30
N ILE A 582 -55.03 -5.50 19.02
CA ILE A 582 -54.17 -5.00 17.94
C ILE A 582 -54.01 -3.47 18.03
N GLU A 583 -55.07 -2.72 18.36
CA GLU A 583 -54.99 -1.26 18.57
C GLU A 583 -54.06 -0.90 19.75
N ASP A 584 -54.16 -1.64 20.85
CA ASP A 584 -53.32 -1.46 22.04
C ASP A 584 -51.83 -1.68 21.71
N TYR A 585 -51.49 -2.80 21.06
CA TYR A 585 -50.12 -3.04 20.58
C TYR A 585 -49.69 -2.01 19.51
N GLY A 586 -50.61 -1.55 18.67
CA GLY A 586 -50.38 -0.50 17.69
C GLY A 586 -49.91 0.81 18.33
N ALA A 587 -50.36 1.12 19.55
CA ALA A 587 -49.91 2.28 20.30
C ALA A 587 -48.44 2.20 20.76
N ASP A 588 -47.91 0.98 20.92
CA ASP A 588 -46.48 0.74 21.18
C ASP A 588 -45.67 0.70 19.87
N PHE A 589 -46.22 0.12 18.80
CA PHE A 589 -45.52 0.07 17.51
C PHE A 589 -45.30 1.43 16.84
N LYS A 590 -45.96 2.51 17.32
CA LYS A 590 -45.70 3.88 16.85
C LYS A 590 -44.25 4.33 17.00
N TYR A 591 -43.48 3.68 17.87
CA TYR A 591 -42.07 3.97 18.11
C TYR A 591 -41.15 3.35 17.03
N LEU A 592 -41.68 2.61 16.05
CA LEU A 592 -40.95 2.13 14.89
C LEU A 592 -40.78 3.22 13.83
N ARG A 593 -39.68 3.16 13.08
CA ARG A 593 -39.54 3.97 11.86
C ARG A 593 -40.67 3.66 10.87
N LYS A 594 -41.20 4.70 10.22
CA LYS A 594 -42.39 4.64 9.35
C LYS A 594 -42.36 3.52 8.31
N MET A 595 -41.22 3.28 7.68
CA MET A 595 -41.04 2.19 6.70
C MET A 595 -41.34 0.82 7.33
N TYR A 596 -40.78 0.54 8.51
CA TYR A 596 -40.97 -0.74 9.20
C TYR A 596 -42.33 -0.85 9.87
N TYR A 597 -42.88 0.26 10.37
CA TYR A 597 -44.26 0.29 10.85
C TYR A 597 -45.24 -0.15 9.75
N ASN A 598 -45.10 0.40 8.54
CA ASN A 598 -45.94 0.02 7.39
C ASN A 598 -45.76 -1.46 7.02
N GLN A 599 -44.52 -1.98 7.06
CA GLN A 599 -44.25 -3.41 6.81
C GLN A 599 -44.85 -4.32 7.87
N LEU A 600 -44.74 -3.93 9.15
CA LEU A 600 -45.33 -4.65 10.28
C LEU A 600 -46.85 -4.71 10.11
N MET A 601 -47.50 -3.58 9.85
CA MET A 601 -48.96 -3.52 9.66
C MET A 601 -49.40 -4.33 8.43
N ALA A 602 -48.63 -4.30 7.34
CA ALA A 602 -48.93 -5.06 6.13
C ALA A 602 -48.85 -6.58 6.36
N ARG A 603 -47.84 -7.04 7.12
CA ARG A 603 -47.70 -8.46 7.48
C ARG A 603 -48.76 -8.89 8.49
N MET A 604 -49.08 -8.03 9.45
CA MET A 604 -50.08 -8.27 10.49
C MET A 604 -51.48 -8.46 9.90
N VAL A 605 -51.92 -7.59 8.98
CA VAL A 605 -53.24 -7.75 8.32
C VAL A 605 -53.29 -9.02 7.48
N LYS A 606 -52.20 -9.37 6.77
CA LYS A 606 -52.15 -10.61 5.98
C LYS A 606 -52.28 -11.84 6.88
N ARG A 607 -51.60 -11.86 8.03
CA ARG A 607 -51.70 -12.95 9.01
C ARG A 607 -53.09 -13.00 9.65
N LEU A 608 -53.68 -11.85 9.99
CA LEU A 608 -55.03 -11.76 10.55
C LEU A 608 -56.08 -12.36 9.62
N ILE A 609 -56.06 -11.95 8.35
CA ILE A 609 -56.94 -12.51 7.32
C ILE A 609 -56.70 -14.00 7.14
N LYS A 610 -55.44 -14.45 7.13
CA LYS A 610 -55.10 -15.87 7.02
C LYS A 610 -55.73 -16.68 8.16
N GLU A 611 -55.61 -16.23 9.41
CA GLU A 611 -56.25 -16.91 10.56
C GLU A 611 -57.77 -16.93 10.45
N TYR A 612 -58.37 -15.83 9.99
CA TYR A 612 -59.82 -15.74 9.79
C TYR A 612 -60.31 -16.72 8.70
N VAL A 613 -59.67 -16.75 7.53
CA VAL A 613 -59.99 -17.69 6.45
C VAL A 613 -59.73 -19.13 6.90
N THR A 614 -58.69 -19.35 7.69
CA THR A 614 -58.40 -20.64 8.33
C THR A 614 -59.58 -21.09 9.19
N ALA A 615 -60.15 -20.20 10.03
CA ALA A 615 -61.34 -20.52 10.82
C ALA A 615 -62.57 -20.87 9.97
N ILE A 616 -62.74 -20.27 8.78
CA ILE A 616 -63.81 -20.61 7.82
C ILE A 616 -63.62 -22.04 7.30
N VAL A 617 -62.42 -22.38 6.80
CA VAL A 617 -62.18 -23.70 6.18
C VAL A 617 -62.07 -24.85 7.19
N HIS A 618 -61.81 -24.57 8.46
CA HIS A 618 -61.82 -25.58 9.55
C HIS A 618 -63.22 -26.08 9.91
N LYS A 619 -64.29 -25.52 9.30
CA LYS A 619 -65.69 -25.98 9.45
C LYS A 619 -66.13 -26.13 10.91
N ARG A 620 -65.84 -25.13 11.75
CA ARG A 620 -66.22 -25.09 13.18
C ARG A 620 -67.73 -24.87 13.39
N ILE A 621 -68.46 -24.48 12.35
CA ILE A 621 -69.92 -24.36 12.30
C ILE A 621 -70.46 -24.89 10.98
N VAL A 622 -71.70 -25.38 10.99
CA VAL A 622 -72.48 -25.71 9.79
C VAL A 622 -73.82 -25.01 9.93
N PHE A 623 -74.17 -24.16 8.99
CA PHE A 623 -75.44 -23.42 9.01
C PHE A 623 -76.58 -24.35 8.63
N LYS A 624 -77.58 -24.51 9.52
CA LYS A 624 -78.69 -25.45 9.27
C LYS A 624 -79.84 -24.80 8.53
N GLN A 625 -79.98 -23.49 8.65
CA GLN A 625 -81.08 -22.70 8.08
C GLN A 625 -80.54 -21.53 7.26
N TYR A 626 -81.34 -21.07 6.30
CA TYR A 626 -80.97 -19.94 5.44
C TYR A 626 -80.75 -18.65 6.24
N ASP A 627 -81.62 -18.33 7.20
CA ASP A 627 -81.50 -17.11 8.00
C ASP A 627 -80.22 -17.12 8.85
N GLU A 628 -79.87 -18.28 9.41
CA GLU A 628 -78.61 -18.50 10.14
C GLU A 628 -77.38 -18.27 9.23
N ARG A 629 -77.42 -18.82 8.02
CA ARG A 629 -76.37 -18.66 7.01
C ARG A 629 -76.22 -17.21 6.55
N ARG A 630 -77.34 -16.54 6.30
CA ARG A 630 -77.39 -15.12 5.95
C ARG A 630 -76.79 -14.26 7.06
N GLN A 631 -77.17 -14.53 8.31
CA GLN A 631 -76.62 -13.85 9.48
C GLN A 631 -75.10 -14.06 9.59
N GLY A 632 -74.62 -15.29 9.41
CA GLY A 632 -73.19 -15.61 9.42
C GLY A 632 -72.41 -14.86 8.32
N ALA A 633 -72.92 -14.85 7.09
CA ALA A 633 -72.31 -14.12 5.97
C ALA A 633 -72.30 -12.59 6.19
N GLU A 634 -73.42 -12.02 6.65
CA GLU A 634 -73.50 -10.59 6.98
C GLU A 634 -72.54 -10.23 8.10
N LYS A 635 -72.32 -11.14 9.07
CA LYS A 635 -71.34 -10.96 10.14
C LYS A 635 -69.89 -11.00 9.62
N ILE A 636 -69.53 -11.98 8.77
CA ILE A 636 -68.20 -12.03 8.14
C ILE A 636 -67.94 -10.73 7.36
N GLY A 637 -68.91 -10.25 6.59
CA GLY A 637 -68.78 -8.98 5.87
C GLY A 637 -68.63 -7.77 6.80
N LYS A 638 -69.30 -7.75 7.95
CA LYS A 638 -69.14 -6.69 8.96
C LYS A 638 -67.74 -6.70 9.58
N GLU A 639 -67.29 -7.87 10.03
CA GLU A 639 -65.97 -8.04 10.64
C GLU A 639 -64.84 -7.74 9.63
N ALA A 640 -65.05 -8.03 8.33
CA ALA A 640 -64.13 -7.64 7.27
C ALA A 640 -63.99 -6.11 7.13
N ASN A 641 -65.10 -5.36 7.21
CA ASN A 641 -65.06 -3.90 7.21
C ASN A 641 -64.41 -3.32 8.48
N ASP A 642 -64.57 -4.00 9.62
CA ASP A 642 -63.92 -3.59 10.87
C ASP A 642 -62.40 -3.81 10.80
N ILE A 643 -61.94 -4.91 10.19
CA ILE A 643 -60.52 -5.15 9.86
C ILE A 643 -60.00 -4.08 8.89
N GLU A 644 -60.73 -3.79 7.83
CA GLU A 644 -60.37 -2.73 6.88
C GLU A 644 -60.13 -1.43 7.64
N ARG A 645 -61.11 -0.98 8.43
CA ARG A 645 -61.03 0.28 9.20
C ARG A 645 -59.82 0.34 10.14
N LEU A 646 -59.47 -0.78 10.77
CA LEU A 646 -58.32 -0.89 11.67
C LEU A 646 -57.00 -0.59 10.94
N PHE A 647 -56.83 -1.12 9.73
CA PHE A 647 -55.58 -1.01 8.98
C PHE A 647 -55.53 0.12 7.95
N THR A 648 -56.68 0.67 7.50
CA THR A 648 -56.75 1.78 6.53
C THR A 648 -55.99 3.02 7.01
N LYS A 649 -55.95 3.29 8.32
CA LYS A 649 -55.20 4.44 8.87
C LYS A 649 -53.69 4.30 8.70
N SER A 650 -53.18 3.07 8.58
CA SER A 650 -51.75 2.76 8.59
C SER A 650 -51.21 2.29 7.23
N LEU A 651 -52.08 1.87 6.30
CA LEU A 651 -51.69 1.37 4.97
C LEU A 651 -52.30 2.26 3.88
N SER A 652 -51.47 2.97 3.11
CA SER A 652 -51.97 3.98 2.16
C SER A 652 -52.46 3.45 0.82
N ASP A 653 -51.90 2.38 0.20
CA ASP A 653 -52.28 2.07 -1.20
C ASP A 653 -52.17 0.60 -1.70
N SER A 654 -51.56 -0.36 -0.98
CA SER A 654 -51.12 -1.63 -1.63
C SER A 654 -51.78 -2.94 -1.17
N ASN A 655 -52.49 -2.95 -0.04
CA ASN A 655 -53.02 -4.18 0.58
C ASN A 655 -54.53 -4.40 0.39
N ASP A 656 -55.11 -3.66 -0.55
CA ASP A 656 -56.53 -3.59 -0.86
C ASP A 656 -57.22 -4.95 -1.10
N PHE A 657 -56.45 -6.00 -1.38
CA PHE A 657 -56.96 -7.35 -1.65
C PHE A 657 -57.16 -8.21 -0.40
N CYS A 658 -56.55 -7.87 0.74
CA CYS A 658 -56.48 -8.78 1.89
C CYS A 658 -57.86 -9.02 2.51
N TRP A 659 -58.64 -7.99 2.82
CA TRP A 659 -59.98 -8.17 3.41
C TRP A 659 -61.08 -8.46 2.38
N LYS A 660 -60.88 -8.10 1.09
CA LYS A 660 -61.83 -8.42 0.01
C LYS A 660 -62.13 -9.92 -0.10
N VAL A 661 -61.18 -10.78 0.28
CA VAL A 661 -61.39 -12.24 0.32
C VAL A 661 -62.54 -12.63 1.24
N LEU A 662 -62.70 -11.95 2.38
CA LEU A 662 -63.76 -12.27 3.33
C LEU A 662 -65.14 -11.89 2.79
N HIS A 663 -65.24 -10.79 2.03
CA HIS A 663 -66.47 -10.44 1.32
C HIS A 663 -66.82 -11.46 0.25
N SER A 664 -65.87 -11.86 -0.60
CA SER A 664 -66.12 -12.88 -1.63
C SER A 664 -66.51 -14.24 -1.03
N LEU A 665 -65.90 -14.64 0.10
CA LEU A 665 -66.30 -15.84 0.83
C LEU A 665 -67.71 -15.69 1.44
N ALA A 666 -68.04 -14.52 1.98
CA ALA A 666 -69.37 -14.22 2.52
C ALA A 666 -70.46 -14.24 1.43
N ASP A 667 -70.17 -13.76 0.22
CA ASP A 667 -71.11 -13.79 -0.91
C ASP A 667 -71.47 -15.22 -1.30
N VAL A 668 -70.47 -16.11 -1.38
CA VAL A 668 -70.68 -17.55 -1.59
C VAL A 668 -71.49 -18.17 -0.46
N ILE A 669 -71.31 -17.76 0.80
CA ILE A 669 -72.10 -18.27 1.93
C ILE A 669 -73.55 -17.74 1.86
N LYS A 670 -73.76 -16.47 1.54
CA LYS A 670 -75.09 -15.82 1.54
C LYS A 670 -75.99 -16.28 0.40
N LEU A 671 -75.42 -16.66 -0.75
CA LEU A 671 -76.17 -16.94 -1.97
C LEU A 671 -77.31 -17.95 -1.73
N LYS A 672 -78.54 -17.55 -2.04
CA LYS A 672 -79.74 -18.37 -1.83
C LYS A 672 -79.95 -19.38 -2.96
N ASP A 673 -79.71 -18.95 -4.20
CA ASP A 673 -79.87 -19.76 -5.39
C ASP A 673 -78.65 -20.67 -5.58
N THR A 674 -78.85 -21.98 -5.44
CA THR A 674 -77.78 -22.97 -5.59
C THR A 674 -77.32 -23.12 -7.03
N THR A 675 -78.14 -22.75 -8.02
CA THR A 675 -77.77 -22.83 -9.44
C THR A 675 -76.74 -21.78 -9.85
N MET A 676 -76.66 -20.68 -9.10
CA MET A 676 -75.72 -19.58 -9.33
C MET A 676 -74.37 -19.76 -8.61
N LEU A 677 -74.23 -20.81 -7.77
CA LEU A 677 -72.99 -21.05 -7.02
C LEU A 677 -71.77 -21.25 -7.92
N CYS A 678 -71.94 -21.90 -9.08
CA CYS A 678 -70.84 -22.11 -10.03
C CYS A 678 -70.27 -20.77 -10.55
N LEU A 679 -71.13 -19.76 -10.76
CA LEU A 679 -70.70 -18.44 -11.24
C LEU A 679 -69.94 -17.67 -10.15
N GLU A 680 -70.45 -17.67 -8.92
CA GLU A 680 -69.77 -17.01 -7.79
C GLU A 680 -68.44 -17.67 -7.44
N ILE A 681 -68.37 -19.01 -7.48
CA ILE A 681 -67.10 -19.74 -7.30
C ILE A 681 -66.11 -19.38 -8.40
N ARG A 682 -66.56 -19.26 -9.66
CA ARG A 682 -65.70 -18.82 -10.76
C ARG A 682 -65.19 -17.39 -10.53
N GLY A 683 -66.04 -16.48 -10.04
CA GLY A 683 -65.63 -15.12 -9.64
C GLY A 683 -64.60 -15.10 -8.50
N LEU A 684 -64.79 -15.95 -7.49
CA LEU A 684 -63.87 -16.14 -6.38
C LEU A 684 -62.50 -16.66 -6.86
N VAL A 685 -62.49 -17.67 -7.73
CA VAL A 685 -61.26 -18.26 -8.30
C VAL A 685 -60.53 -17.26 -9.20
N MET A 686 -61.26 -16.45 -9.96
CA MET A 686 -60.65 -15.38 -10.77
C MET A 686 -60.01 -14.30 -9.90
N SER A 687 -60.63 -13.97 -8.76
CA SER A 687 -60.12 -12.95 -7.83
C SER A 687 -58.98 -13.47 -6.96
N PHE A 688 -58.97 -14.77 -6.64
CA PHE A 688 -57.97 -15.45 -5.81
C PHE A 688 -57.50 -16.76 -6.47
N PRO A 689 -56.59 -16.68 -7.46
CA PRO A 689 -56.19 -17.85 -8.27
C PRO A 689 -55.48 -18.96 -7.48
N ASP A 690 -54.97 -18.67 -6.29
CA ASP A 690 -54.28 -19.61 -5.41
C ASP A 690 -55.24 -20.47 -4.55
N ILE A 691 -56.56 -20.24 -4.63
CA ILE A 691 -57.56 -21.09 -3.99
C ILE A 691 -57.54 -22.51 -4.59
N ARG A 692 -57.66 -23.53 -3.74
CA ARG A 692 -57.61 -24.95 -4.08
C ARG A 692 -59.00 -25.56 -3.95
N THR A 693 -59.23 -26.68 -4.63
CA THR A 693 -60.48 -27.46 -4.56
C THR A 693 -60.92 -27.76 -3.12
N GLU A 694 -59.97 -28.10 -2.26
CA GLU A 694 -60.18 -28.38 -0.83
C GLU A 694 -60.77 -27.17 -0.08
N HIS A 695 -60.30 -25.95 -0.36
CA HIS A 695 -60.81 -24.72 0.26
C HIS A 695 -62.27 -24.48 -0.13
N ILE A 696 -62.58 -24.64 -1.43
CA ILE A 696 -63.94 -24.47 -1.97
C ILE A 696 -64.88 -25.53 -1.39
N GLN A 697 -64.42 -26.77 -1.29
CA GLN A 697 -65.19 -27.86 -0.69
C GLN A 697 -65.52 -27.58 0.79
N ALA A 698 -64.55 -27.09 1.56
CA ALA A 698 -64.76 -26.72 2.96
C ALA A 698 -65.75 -25.55 3.10
N LEU A 699 -65.62 -24.53 2.25
CA LEU A 699 -66.52 -23.37 2.20
C LEU A 699 -67.97 -23.78 1.87
N LEU A 700 -68.17 -24.64 0.86
CA LEU A 700 -69.50 -25.13 0.50
C LEU A 700 -70.10 -26.04 1.58
N ALA A 701 -69.27 -26.87 2.23
CA ALA A 701 -69.71 -27.74 3.32
C ALA A 701 -70.16 -26.96 4.57
N LEU A 702 -69.69 -25.72 4.76
CA LEU A 702 -70.12 -24.82 5.84
C LEU A 702 -71.59 -24.39 5.69
N ARG A 703 -72.11 -24.34 4.45
CA ARG A 703 -73.47 -23.84 4.14
C ARG A 703 -74.61 -24.74 4.62
N GLY A 704 -74.34 -26.03 4.78
CA GLY A 704 -75.26 -27.04 5.34
C GLY A 704 -76.50 -27.41 4.51
N ASP A 705 -76.76 -26.72 3.39
CA ASP A 705 -77.89 -26.95 2.48
C ASP A 705 -77.57 -27.88 1.29
N LEU A 706 -76.29 -28.22 1.11
CA LEU A 706 -75.80 -29.02 -0.03
C LEU A 706 -75.38 -30.42 0.43
N LYS A 707 -75.71 -31.46 -0.34
CA LYS A 707 -75.15 -32.79 -0.13
C LYS A 707 -73.74 -32.85 -0.71
N ASN A 708 -72.92 -33.80 -0.23
CA ASN A 708 -71.58 -34.01 -0.78
C ASN A 708 -71.57 -34.32 -2.29
N SER A 709 -72.64 -34.90 -2.85
CA SER A 709 -72.82 -35.07 -4.29
C SER A 709 -72.91 -33.74 -5.02
N ASP A 710 -73.70 -32.82 -4.47
CA ASP A 710 -74.01 -31.52 -5.07
C ASP A 710 -72.76 -30.62 -5.03
N ILE A 711 -72.01 -30.68 -3.93
CA ILE A 711 -70.72 -29.98 -3.79
C ILE A 711 -69.72 -30.44 -4.85
N LYS A 712 -69.60 -31.76 -5.08
CA LYS A 712 -68.69 -32.29 -6.12
C LYS A 712 -69.11 -31.86 -7.52
N GLN A 713 -70.42 -31.87 -7.79
CA GLN A 713 -70.95 -31.45 -9.09
C GLN A 713 -70.72 -29.96 -9.33
N ILE A 714 -71.01 -29.09 -8.35
CA ILE A 714 -70.74 -27.65 -8.44
C ILE A 714 -69.25 -27.38 -8.69
N ILE A 715 -68.35 -28.09 -8.00
CA ILE A 715 -66.90 -27.97 -8.19
C ILE A 715 -66.49 -28.37 -9.62
N GLN A 716 -67.06 -29.45 -10.16
CA GLN A 716 -66.80 -29.92 -11.52
C GLN A 716 -67.34 -28.94 -12.57
N ASP A 717 -68.56 -28.42 -12.37
CA ASP A 717 -69.23 -27.47 -13.26
C ASP A 717 -68.57 -26.07 -13.22
N SER A 718 -67.78 -25.79 -12.17
CA SER A 718 -67.04 -24.52 -12.03
C SER A 718 -65.72 -24.49 -12.81
N ASP A 719 -65.32 -25.59 -13.46
CA ASP A 719 -64.11 -25.73 -14.32
C ASP A 719 -62.84 -25.11 -13.70
N LEU A 720 -62.44 -25.61 -12.53
CA LEU A 720 -61.29 -25.12 -11.77
C LEU A 720 -59.93 -25.33 -12.46
N ASP A 721 -59.90 -26.09 -13.56
CA ASP A 721 -58.72 -26.46 -14.34
C ASP A 721 -58.47 -25.53 -15.54
N SER A 722 -59.38 -24.59 -15.84
CA SER A 722 -59.19 -23.59 -16.91
C SER A 722 -58.17 -22.49 -16.57
N ARG A 723 -57.22 -22.78 -15.67
CA ARG A 723 -56.21 -21.84 -15.19
C ARG A 723 -55.21 -21.55 -16.32
N GLY A 724 -55.28 -20.37 -16.92
CA GLY A 724 -54.14 -19.84 -17.66
C GLY A 724 -52.92 -19.84 -16.74
N SER A 725 -51.75 -20.23 -17.25
CA SER A 725 -50.48 -20.22 -16.53
C SER A 725 -50.12 -18.79 -16.11
N THR A 726 -50.74 -18.29 -15.05
CA THR A 726 -50.32 -17.07 -14.37
C THR A 726 -49.43 -17.52 -13.22
N ASN A 727 -48.16 -17.19 -13.34
CA ASN A 727 -47.11 -17.43 -12.36
C ASN A 727 -47.47 -16.69 -11.06
N THR A 728 -48.30 -17.28 -10.20
CA THR A 728 -48.62 -16.73 -8.86
C THR A 728 -47.42 -16.99 -7.95
N GLY A 729 -46.37 -16.18 -8.10
CA GLY A 729 -45.27 -16.13 -7.13
C GLY A 729 -45.79 -15.81 -5.72
N GLU A 730 -45.10 -16.33 -4.70
CA GLU A 730 -45.09 -16.10 -3.22
C GLU A 730 -46.20 -15.32 -2.45
N THR A 731 -47.31 -14.90 -3.06
CA THR A 731 -48.14 -13.78 -2.58
C THR A 731 -49.60 -14.13 -2.30
N GLY A 732 -50.06 -15.33 -2.67
CA GLY A 732 -51.45 -15.76 -2.47
C GLY A 732 -51.84 -16.00 -0.99
N ILE A 733 -53.07 -15.66 -0.61
CA ILE A 733 -53.62 -15.79 0.76
C ILE A 733 -53.90 -17.27 1.12
N PHE A 734 -54.37 -18.07 0.16
CA PHE A 734 -54.74 -19.47 0.31
C PHE A 734 -53.56 -20.44 0.20
N LYS A 735 -52.42 -20.00 -0.37
CA LYS A 735 -51.22 -20.84 -0.54
C LYS A 735 -50.80 -21.55 0.75
N ASP A 736 -50.79 -20.82 1.86
CA ASP A 736 -50.28 -21.31 3.16
C ASP A 736 -51.40 -21.73 4.14
N ILE A 737 -52.65 -21.79 3.68
CA ILE A 737 -53.80 -22.26 4.49
C ILE A 737 -53.95 -23.76 4.26
N VAL A 738 -53.99 -24.54 5.33
CA VAL A 738 -54.19 -26.00 5.26
C VAL A 738 -55.65 -26.32 5.59
N VAL A 739 -56.30 -27.13 4.76
CA VAL A 739 -57.64 -27.64 5.03
C VAL A 739 -57.51 -28.98 5.75
N PRO A 740 -58.10 -29.16 6.95
CA PRO A 740 -58.10 -30.45 7.62
C PRO A 740 -58.78 -31.51 6.76
N SER A 741 -58.25 -32.74 6.74
CA SER A 741 -58.81 -33.84 5.95
C SER A 741 -60.28 -34.10 6.34
N LEU A 742 -61.17 -34.02 5.35
CA LEU A 742 -62.62 -34.19 5.49
C LEU A 742 -63.06 -35.57 6.06
N SER A 743 -62.14 -36.52 6.20
CA SER A 743 -62.35 -37.82 6.88
C SER A 743 -62.57 -37.70 8.40
N LEU A 744 -62.22 -36.57 9.02
CA LEU A 744 -62.39 -36.34 10.47
C LEU A 744 -63.75 -35.72 10.85
N PHE A 745 -64.55 -35.27 9.88
CA PHE A 745 -65.86 -34.64 10.11
C PHE A 745 -67.05 -35.55 9.74
N GLY A 746 -66.79 -36.85 9.57
CA GLY A 746 -67.80 -37.86 9.28
C GLY A 746 -68.07 -38.76 10.47
N LYS A 747 -68.94 -38.32 11.38
CA LYS A 747 -69.99 -39.13 12.00
C LYS A 747 -71.20 -38.24 12.30
#